data_AF-A0A7C7STF4-F1
#
_entry.id   AF-A0A7C7STF4-F1
#
_cell.length_a   1.000
_cell.length_b   1.000
_cell.length_c   1.000
_cell.angle_alpha   90.00
_cell.angle_beta   90.00
_cell.angle_gamma   90.00
#
_symmetry.space_group_name_H-M   'P 1'
#
loop_
_entity.id
_entity.type
_entity.pdbx_description
1 polymer ?
#
loop_
_entity_poly.entity_id
_entity_poly.type
_entity_poly.pdbx_seq_one_letter_code
_entity_poly.pdbx_strand_id
1 'polypeptide(L)'
;MTNAAVKVDQAMADKNSASEDELYLVDGSGFIFRAYFAMAYGRSGPTMTNPDGVPVSAVFGFVNMLLKMLNDYNAPYMAVIFDAARANFRNEIYPEYKANRDETPEDLIPQFPLVRAATEAFDIPAIELEGYEADDLIAAYAKLAKAQGKKVVIVSSDKDLMQLVDEDVRMLDPMKGKFIGPDEVMEKFGVTPDKVVDVQSLAGDSTDNVPGVPGIGIKTAAQLINEYGSLEELLTRAEEIKQPKRREALIENAEMARISQKLVKLDETAPVPVPLEELKTHDPDKPDLMAFLQAQGFKSIISRLGGTVETGNNDNVEADSPEALPPVKDNKYTLINDEKTLKEWLARAEETGFLAVDTETTGLTPAKAELVGICISPELGKGAYIPLNHKAEQADLLGSGGDAPEQLPLARVMELMKPVLTDESIMKIGHNMKYDWQMIAKHGVEMTPCDDTMLLSYVLDGTEHGHGMDELSELFCGHKPIKYEEVAGKGKNQVTFDYVSLDKALDYAAEDAEITLRLHTILKPRLAREKMVTVYEQIERPLIPVIAKMEMEGIKVDPAILKNMSNEFAKKIVDLEKEIHEEAGHPFNVASPKQIGEVLFNEMGIEGGKKTKTGDWSTSADILEKLATQGYGIVEKILEWRQLSKLKSTYTDALQEQINPATGRIHTSFHMTGTSTGRLASSDPNLQNIPIRTEEGRKIRTAFIADEDCLLLSVDYSQVELRLAAALAGVEALKQAFKDGVDIHTLTASQVFDTPVDQVSPELRRQAKAVNFGIIYGISGWGLAQQLGVEPYEANDFIKKYLAKFNEIQTFMEDKKEEAREHGYVKTLYGRKCTIKNINNKIPAIKQGAERQAINAPLQGTAADIMKKAMARMPKALKDAGLSAKMLLQVHDELIFEVPEAELEKTSALVKEVMENVADIGVPLDAEAGSGKSWDEAH
;
A
#
# COMPACT_ATOMS: atom_id res chain seq x y z
N MET A 1 -25.88 18.33 -27.04
CA MET A 1 -24.67 17.50 -27.22
C MET A 1 -24.83 16.18 -26.49
N THR A 2 -25.93 15.47 -26.72
CA THR A 2 -26.40 14.37 -25.85
C THR A 2 -26.65 13.06 -26.60
N ASN A 3 -26.41 13.03 -27.92
CA ASN A 3 -26.58 11.82 -28.75
C ASN A 3 -25.25 11.20 -29.23
N ALA A 4 -24.10 11.81 -28.88
CA ALA A 4 -22.78 11.30 -29.27
C ALA A 4 -22.14 10.44 -28.17
N ALA A 5 -22.33 10.76 -26.89
CA ALA A 5 -21.77 10.00 -25.76
C ALA A 5 -22.47 8.63 -25.59
N VAL A 6 -23.80 8.59 -25.71
CA VAL A 6 -24.58 7.33 -25.62
C VAL A 6 -24.24 6.37 -26.76
N LYS A 7 -23.92 6.87 -27.96
CA LYS A 7 -23.49 6.02 -29.08
C LYS A 7 -22.05 5.50 -28.98
N VAL A 8 -21.21 6.13 -28.16
CA VAL A 8 -19.83 5.66 -27.93
C VAL A 8 -19.80 4.60 -26.83
N ASP A 9 -20.60 4.74 -25.78
CA ASP A 9 -20.73 3.71 -24.73
C ASP A 9 -21.47 2.46 -25.22
N GLN A 10 -22.50 2.61 -26.07
CA GLN A 10 -23.22 1.46 -26.64
C GLN A 10 -22.40 0.75 -27.73
N ALA A 11 -21.57 1.47 -28.50
CA ALA A 11 -20.64 0.87 -29.47
C ALA A 11 -19.38 0.24 -28.82
N MET A 12 -19.07 0.59 -27.56
CA MET A 12 -18.04 -0.10 -26.76
C MET A 12 -18.62 -1.32 -26.03
N ALA A 13 -19.88 -1.28 -25.59
CA ALA A 13 -20.58 -2.42 -25.01
C ALA A 13 -20.86 -3.53 -26.06
N ASP A 14 -21.27 -3.16 -27.28
CA ASP A 14 -21.55 -4.12 -28.37
C ASP A 14 -20.30 -4.79 -28.96
N LYS A 15 -19.08 -4.39 -28.55
CA LYS A 15 -17.82 -5.07 -28.94
C LYS A 15 -17.36 -6.14 -27.96
N ASN A 16 -18.00 -6.26 -26.79
CA ASN A 16 -17.56 -7.15 -25.70
C ASN A 16 -18.61 -8.19 -25.25
N SER A 17 -19.77 -8.30 -25.90
CA SER A 17 -20.64 -9.46 -25.69
C SER A 17 -20.23 -10.61 -26.62
N ALA A 18 -19.64 -11.67 -26.07
CA ALA A 18 -19.45 -12.93 -26.80
C ALA A 18 -20.83 -13.43 -27.27
N SER A 19 -20.96 -13.74 -28.57
CA SER A 19 -22.15 -14.42 -29.09
C SER A 19 -22.15 -15.88 -28.63
N GLU A 20 -23.32 -16.54 -28.58
CA GLU A 20 -23.48 -17.97 -28.22
C GLU A 20 -22.71 -18.97 -29.13
N ASP A 21 -21.83 -18.49 -30.00
CA ASP A 21 -21.15 -19.21 -31.09
C ASP A 21 -19.61 -19.02 -31.11
N GLU A 22 -19.00 -18.46 -30.05
CA GLU A 22 -17.53 -18.30 -29.96
C GLU A 22 -16.85 -19.53 -29.32
N LEU A 23 -15.72 -19.96 -29.89
CA LEU A 23 -14.84 -21.03 -29.39
C LEU A 23 -13.56 -20.44 -28.79
N TYR A 24 -13.26 -20.79 -27.53
CA TYR A 24 -12.04 -20.39 -26.84
C TYR A 24 -11.00 -21.52 -26.87
N LEU A 25 -9.84 -21.25 -27.45
CA LEU A 25 -8.72 -22.19 -27.52
C LEU A 25 -7.60 -21.67 -26.63
N VAL A 26 -7.35 -22.34 -25.50
CA VAL A 26 -6.34 -21.94 -24.52
C VAL A 26 -5.05 -22.69 -24.78
N ASP A 27 -3.95 -21.96 -24.97
CA ASP A 27 -2.61 -22.51 -25.00
C ASP A 27 -2.18 -22.92 -23.58
N GLY A 28 -2.45 -24.17 -23.24
CA GLY A 28 -2.19 -24.77 -21.93
C GLY A 28 -0.71 -24.84 -21.61
N SER A 29 0.12 -25.23 -22.58
CA SER A 29 1.58 -25.26 -22.43
C SER A 29 2.15 -23.89 -22.07
N GLY A 30 1.81 -22.85 -22.84
CA GLY A 30 2.21 -21.48 -22.56
C GLY A 30 1.66 -20.95 -21.24
N PHE A 31 0.44 -21.35 -20.86
CA PHE A 31 -0.18 -21.01 -19.58
C PHE A 31 0.57 -21.59 -18.38
N ILE A 32 1.02 -22.84 -18.44
CA ILE A 32 1.74 -23.50 -17.33
C ILE A 32 3.03 -22.76 -16.98
N PHE A 33 3.89 -22.52 -17.98
CA PHE A 33 5.15 -21.81 -17.75
C PHE A 33 4.91 -20.39 -17.25
N ARG A 34 3.87 -19.71 -17.75
CA ARG A 34 3.52 -18.37 -17.26
C ARG A 34 3.01 -18.38 -15.83
N ALA A 35 2.14 -19.32 -15.47
CA ALA A 35 1.67 -19.49 -14.11
C ALA A 35 2.86 -19.78 -13.17
N TYR A 36 3.76 -20.66 -13.59
CA TYR A 36 5.00 -20.97 -12.87
C TYR A 36 5.87 -19.72 -12.67
N PHE A 37 6.20 -18.98 -13.73
CA PHE A 37 7.06 -17.79 -13.63
C PHE A 37 6.38 -16.63 -12.91
N ALA A 38 5.08 -16.45 -13.07
CA ALA A 38 4.31 -15.45 -12.34
C ALA A 38 4.33 -15.72 -10.84
N MET A 39 4.27 -16.98 -10.42
CA MET A 39 4.31 -17.38 -9.01
C MET A 39 5.75 -17.41 -8.47
N ALA A 40 6.72 -17.93 -9.23
CA ALA A 40 8.13 -18.03 -8.83
C ALA A 40 8.86 -16.68 -8.80
N TYR A 41 8.43 -15.69 -9.60
CA TYR A 41 9.07 -14.36 -9.68
C TYR A 41 8.17 -13.19 -9.29
N GLY A 42 6.89 -13.43 -9.02
CA GLY A 42 5.92 -12.40 -8.65
C GLY A 42 5.47 -12.51 -7.20
N ARG A 43 5.98 -11.64 -6.32
CA ARG A 43 5.51 -11.25 -4.98
C ARG A 43 5.07 -12.35 -3.96
N SER A 44 5.06 -13.62 -4.30
CA SER A 44 4.43 -14.70 -3.54
C SER A 44 5.45 -15.76 -3.14
N GLY A 45 6.25 -15.47 -2.11
CA GLY A 45 6.87 -16.47 -1.20
C GLY A 45 7.61 -17.68 -1.80
N PRO A 46 7.97 -18.67 -0.96
CA PRO A 46 8.64 -19.90 -1.39
C PRO A 46 7.70 -20.81 -2.21
N THR A 47 8.27 -21.78 -2.95
CA THR A 47 7.55 -22.79 -3.73
C THR A 47 6.42 -23.42 -2.91
N MET A 48 5.17 -23.17 -3.27
CA MET A 48 3.98 -23.76 -2.62
C MET A 48 3.97 -25.26 -2.86
N THR A 49 3.69 -26.04 -1.82
CA THR A 49 3.48 -27.49 -1.89
C THR A 49 2.07 -27.88 -1.44
N ASN A 50 1.54 -28.98 -1.99
CA ASN A 50 0.31 -29.59 -1.51
C ASN A 50 0.56 -30.38 -0.19
N PRO A 51 -0.48 -30.92 0.47
CA PRO A 51 -0.32 -31.68 1.72
C PRO A 51 0.64 -32.87 1.63
N ASP A 52 0.83 -33.47 0.44
CA ASP A 52 1.76 -34.57 0.20
C ASP A 52 3.20 -34.10 -0.11
N GLY A 53 3.46 -32.78 -0.07
CA GLY A 53 4.78 -32.19 -0.31
C GLY A 53 5.14 -31.98 -1.78
N VAL A 54 4.19 -32.18 -2.71
CA VAL A 54 4.41 -31.94 -4.14
C VAL A 54 4.32 -30.44 -4.45
N PRO A 55 5.27 -29.83 -5.19
CA PRO A 55 5.14 -28.45 -5.65
C PRO A 55 3.84 -28.22 -6.44
N VAL A 56 3.12 -27.13 -6.18
CA VAL A 56 1.82 -26.81 -6.80
C VAL A 56 1.64 -25.34 -7.17
N SER A 57 2.73 -24.57 -7.21
CA SER A 57 2.69 -23.12 -7.50
C SER A 57 2.13 -22.80 -8.90
N ALA A 58 2.58 -23.52 -9.93
CA ALA A 58 2.08 -23.37 -11.29
C ALA A 58 0.62 -23.82 -11.42
N VAL A 59 0.24 -24.90 -10.72
CA VAL A 59 -1.14 -25.41 -10.67
C VAL A 59 -2.07 -24.34 -10.06
N PHE A 60 -1.66 -23.71 -8.96
CA PHE A 60 -2.42 -22.63 -8.32
C PHE A 60 -2.61 -21.42 -9.24
N GLY A 61 -1.54 -20.98 -9.92
CA GLY A 61 -1.61 -19.88 -10.89
C GLY A 61 -2.54 -20.21 -12.06
N PHE A 62 -2.42 -21.42 -12.61
CA PHE A 62 -3.25 -21.92 -13.71
C PHE A 62 -4.75 -21.95 -13.36
N VAL A 63 -5.11 -22.50 -12.21
CA VAL A 63 -6.50 -22.55 -11.72
C VAL A 63 -7.10 -21.14 -11.59
N ASN A 64 -6.33 -20.17 -11.07
CA ASN A 64 -6.77 -18.78 -10.98
C ASN A 64 -6.99 -18.15 -12.36
N MET A 65 -6.11 -18.42 -13.32
CA MET A 65 -6.24 -17.92 -14.69
C MET A 65 -7.48 -18.49 -15.39
N LEU A 66 -7.74 -19.79 -15.24
CA LEU A 66 -8.96 -20.42 -15.77
C LEU A 66 -10.23 -19.85 -15.11
N LEU A 67 -10.28 -19.74 -13.78
CA LEU A 67 -11.42 -19.16 -13.06
C LEU A 67 -11.72 -17.73 -13.50
N LYS A 68 -10.67 -16.91 -13.63
CA LYS A 68 -10.82 -15.55 -14.13
C LYS A 68 -11.41 -15.54 -15.54
N MET A 69 -10.91 -16.40 -16.42
CA MET A 69 -11.39 -16.47 -17.79
C MET A 69 -12.86 -16.92 -17.88
N LEU A 70 -13.27 -17.94 -17.11
CA LEU A 70 -14.66 -18.40 -17.06
C LEU A 70 -15.62 -17.34 -16.49
N ASN A 71 -15.15 -16.49 -15.58
CA ASN A 71 -15.95 -15.41 -14.99
C ASN A 71 -16.01 -14.16 -15.88
N ASP A 72 -14.88 -13.78 -16.48
CA ASP A 72 -14.74 -12.53 -17.24
C ASP A 72 -15.26 -12.68 -18.68
N TYR A 73 -15.28 -13.91 -19.22
CA TYR A 73 -15.70 -14.20 -20.59
C TYR A 73 -16.79 -15.28 -20.62
N ASN A 74 -17.92 -14.97 -21.25
CA ASN A 74 -18.93 -15.98 -21.58
C ASN A 74 -18.40 -16.86 -22.72
N ALA A 75 -17.75 -17.96 -22.38
CA ALA A 75 -17.07 -18.84 -23.30
C ALA A 75 -17.81 -20.19 -23.40
N PRO A 76 -18.91 -20.29 -24.19
CA PRO A 76 -19.76 -21.48 -24.24
C PRO A 76 -19.08 -22.73 -24.84
N TYR A 77 -17.98 -22.53 -25.57
CA TYR A 77 -17.11 -23.58 -26.06
C TYR A 77 -15.67 -23.25 -25.68
N MET A 78 -14.96 -24.20 -25.07
CA MET A 78 -13.58 -24.03 -24.62
C MET A 78 -12.82 -25.34 -24.66
N ALA A 79 -11.54 -25.26 -25.03
CA ALA A 79 -10.59 -26.34 -24.85
C ALA A 79 -9.25 -25.80 -24.35
N VAL A 80 -8.55 -26.58 -23.54
CA VAL A 80 -7.14 -26.33 -23.19
C VAL A 80 -6.26 -27.31 -23.95
N ILE A 81 -5.34 -26.80 -24.73
CA ILE A 81 -4.46 -27.59 -25.58
C ILE A 81 -3.06 -27.65 -24.96
N PHE A 82 -2.50 -28.85 -24.83
CA PHE A 82 -1.17 -29.11 -24.26
C PHE A 82 -0.24 -29.77 -25.30
N ASP A 83 1.07 -29.57 -25.13
CA ASP A 83 2.07 -30.34 -25.84
C ASP A 83 2.16 -31.77 -25.27
N ALA A 84 2.18 -32.76 -26.16
CA ALA A 84 2.28 -34.17 -25.78
C ALA A 84 3.73 -34.63 -25.52
N ALA A 85 4.72 -34.07 -26.23
CA ALA A 85 6.12 -34.48 -26.15
C ALA A 85 7.11 -33.37 -26.54
N ARG A 86 8.38 -33.51 -26.10
CA ARG A 86 9.47 -32.55 -26.39
C ARG A 86 10.00 -32.64 -27.83
N ALA A 87 9.75 -33.75 -28.52
CA ALA A 87 10.16 -33.97 -29.91
C ALA A 87 8.95 -34.19 -30.82
N ASN A 88 8.94 -33.52 -31.97
CA ASN A 88 7.88 -33.59 -32.98
C ASN A 88 8.49 -33.60 -34.39
N PHE A 89 7.65 -33.54 -35.43
CA PHE A 89 8.10 -33.57 -36.82
C PHE A 89 9.05 -32.41 -37.20
N ARG A 90 9.03 -31.28 -36.47
CA ARG A 90 9.96 -30.16 -36.70
C ARG A 90 11.40 -30.53 -36.33
N ASN A 91 11.61 -31.45 -35.40
CA ASN A 91 12.95 -31.96 -35.08
C ASN A 91 13.52 -32.85 -36.21
N GLU A 92 12.67 -33.45 -37.05
CA GLU A 92 13.11 -34.15 -38.28
C GLU A 92 13.53 -33.15 -39.37
N ILE A 93 12.89 -31.98 -39.41
CA ILE A 93 13.20 -30.89 -40.35
C ILE A 93 14.49 -30.16 -39.96
N TYR A 94 14.67 -29.87 -38.67
CA TYR A 94 15.85 -29.19 -38.15
C TYR A 94 16.20 -29.74 -36.75
N PRO A 95 17.24 -30.58 -36.62
CA PRO A 95 17.58 -31.25 -35.35
C PRO A 95 17.87 -30.30 -34.18
N GLU A 96 18.32 -29.06 -34.44
CA GLU A 96 18.59 -28.09 -33.38
C GLU A 96 17.34 -27.26 -32.98
N TYR A 97 16.17 -27.52 -33.56
CA TYR A 97 14.93 -26.81 -33.18
C TYR A 97 14.62 -27.03 -31.70
N LYS A 98 14.39 -25.93 -30.96
CA LYS A 98 14.21 -25.89 -29.50
C LYS A 98 15.35 -26.52 -28.68
N ALA A 99 16.53 -26.79 -29.28
CA ALA A 99 17.66 -27.43 -28.60
C ALA A 99 18.31 -26.55 -27.52
N ASN A 100 18.17 -25.22 -27.64
CA ASN A 100 18.69 -24.25 -26.68
C ASN A 100 17.68 -23.89 -25.57
N ARG A 101 16.50 -24.54 -25.51
CA ARG A 101 15.57 -24.30 -24.40
C ARG A 101 16.15 -24.90 -23.13
N ASP A 102 16.27 -24.06 -22.10
CA ASP A 102 16.65 -24.47 -20.76
C ASP A 102 15.84 -25.69 -20.31
N GLU A 103 16.47 -26.60 -19.55
CA GLU A 103 15.75 -27.73 -18.98
C GLU A 103 14.62 -27.23 -18.09
N THR A 104 13.45 -27.85 -18.23
CA THR A 104 12.29 -27.52 -17.40
C THR A 104 12.68 -27.65 -15.92
N PRO A 105 12.41 -26.64 -15.08
CA PRO A 105 12.72 -26.69 -13.65
C PRO A 105 12.23 -27.99 -13.00
N GLU A 106 13.08 -28.64 -12.21
CA GLU A 106 12.77 -29.95 -11.60
C GLU A 106 11.48 -29.94 -10.77
N ASP A 107 11.14 -28.78 -10.17
CA ASP A 107 9.92 -28.58 -9.39
C ASP A 107 8.68 -28.29 -10.24
N LEU A 108 8.82 -27.91 -11.52
CA LEU A 108 7.71 -27.74 -12.47
C LEU A 108 7.28 -29.08 -13.09
N ILE A 109 8.20 -30.02 -13.29
CA ILE A 109 7.92 -31.35 -13.86
C ILE A 109 6.74 -32.08 -13.19
N PRO A 110 6.66 -32.21 -11.85
CA PRO A 110 5.55 -32.91 -11.20
C PRO A 110 4.20 -32.17 -11.30
N GLN A 111 4.18 -30.91 -11.77
CA GLN A 111 2.97 -30.09 -11.88
C GLN A 111 2.24 -30.26 -13.21
N PHE A 112 2.91 -30.77 -14.26
CA PHE A 112 2.26 -30.97 -15.57
C PHE A 112 1.04 -31.91 -15.53
N PRO A 113 1.08 -33.07 -14.84
CA PRO A 113 -0.10 -33.92 -14.72
C PRO A 113 -1.19 -33.27 -13.86
N LEU A 114 -0.82 -32.50 -12.84
CA LEU A 114 -1.77 -31.81 -11.96
C LEU A 114 -2.53 -30.70 -12.70
N VAL A 115 -1.91 -30.02 -13.66
CA VAL A 115 -2.59 -29.02 -14.50
C VAL A 115 -3.61 -29.67 -15.44
N ARG A 116 -3.29 -30.85 -15.99
CA ARG A 116 -4.26 -31.64 -16.77
C ARG A 116 -5.44 -32.06 -15.91
N ALA A 117 -5.17 -32.63 -14.74
CA ALA A 117 -6.19 -32.98 -13.76
C ALA A 117 -7.03 -31.76 -13.30
N ALA A 118 -6.42 -30.58 -13.18
CA ALA A 118 -7.14 -29.35 -12.88
C ALA A 118 -8.12 -28.99 -14.01
N THR A 119 -7.69 -29.11 -15.27
CA THR A 119 -8.50 -28.83 -16.45
C THR A 119 -9.70 -29.77 -16.54
N GLU A 120 -9.47 -31.07 -16.32
CA GLU A 120 -10.53 -32.09 -16.23
C GLU A 120 -11.51 -31.80 -15.09
N ALA A 121 -11.01 -31.36 -13.92
CA ALA A 121 -11.85 -30.99 -12.78
C ALA A 121 -12.72 -29.75 -13.04
N PHE A 122 -12.36 -28.90 -14.02
CA PHE A 122 -13.22 -27.83 -14.51
C PHE A 122 -14.25 -28.27 -15.55
N ASP A 123 -14.29 -29.57 -15.89
CA ASP A 123 -15.08 -30.14 -16.99
C ASP A 123 -14.78 -29.45 -18.33
N ILE A 124 -13.49 -29.11 -18.54
CA ILE A 124 -12.97 -28.54 -19.79
C ILE A 124 -12.16 -29.63 -20.51
N PRO A 125 -12.38 -29.85 -21.82
CA PRO A 125 -11.55 -30.78 -22.60
C PRO A 125 -10.07 -30.38 -22.59
N ALA A 126 -9.24 -31.28 -22.06
CA ALA A 126 -7.78 -31.23 -22.15
C ALA A 126 -7.34 -32.02 -23.40
N ILE A 127 -6.72 -31.35 -24.36
CA ILE A 127 -6.39 -31.93 -25.67
C ILE A 127 -4.88 -31.94 -25.87
N GLU A 128 -4.33 -33.11 -26.20
CA GLU A 128 -2.94 -33.28 -26.62
C GLU A 128 -2.87 -34.39 -27.67
N LEU A 129 -1.90 -34.32 -28.59
CA LEU A 129 -1.70 -35.32 -29.63
C LEU A 129 -0.20 -35.56 -29.85
N GLU A 130 0.23 -36.80 -29.71
CA GLU A 130 1.63 -37.18 -29.94
C GLU A 130 2.05 -36.85 -31.39
N GLY A 131 3.24 -36.25 -31.53
CA GLY A 131 3.79 -35.84 -32.82
C GLY A 131 3.42 -34.43 -33.27
N TYR A 132 2.50 -33.74 -32.58
CA TYR A 132 2.08 -32.37 -32.88
C TYR A 132 2.30 -31.43 -31.68
N GLU A 133 2.50 -30.14 -31.95
CA GLU A 133 2.57 -29.11 -30.90
C GLU A 133 1.17 -28.55 -30.61
N ALA A 134 1.00 -27.94 -29.43
CA ALA A 134 -0.25 -27.29 -29.05
C ALA A 134 -0.70 -26.25 -30.09
N ASP A 135 0.24 -25.50 -30.66
CA ASP A 135 -0.04 -24.48 -31.67
C ASP A 135 -0.61 -25.07 -32.97
N ASP A 136 -0.18 -26.28 -33.37
CA ASP A 136 -0.70 -26.96 -34.56
C ASP A 136 -2.15 -27.40 -34.34
N LEU A 137 -2.44 -27.95 -33.16
CA LEU A 137 -3.80 -28.32 -32.80
C LEU A 137 -4.70 -27.09 -32.72
N ILE A 138 -4.23 -25.98 -32.14
CA ILE A 138 -4.96 -24.70 -32.12
C ILE A 138 -5.25 -24.24 -33.56
N ALA A 139 -4.28 -24.33 -34.48
CA ALA A 139 -4.47 -23.99 -35.88
C ALA A 139 -5.53 -24.87 -36.57
N ALA A 140 -5.49 -26.19 -36.34
CA ALA A 140 -6.45 -27.14 -36.89
C ALA A 140 -7.88 -26.91 -36.35
N TYR A 141 -8.03 -26.69 -35.03
CA TYR A 141 -9.32 -26.38 -34.42
C TYR A 141 -9.86 -25.03 -34.87
N ALA A 142 -9.02 -24.00 -34.97
CA ALA A 142 -9.43 -22.68 -35.44
C ALA A 142 -9.98 -22.74 -36.88
N LYS A 143 -9.30 -23.48 -37.76
CA LYS A 143 -9.75 -23.70 -39.13
C LYS A 143 -11.06 -24.48 -39.20
N LEU A 144 -11.18 -25.55 -38.41
CA LEU A 144 -12.38 -26.37 -38.36
C LEU A 144 -13.60 -25.55 -37.87
N ALA A 145 -13.40 -24.74 -36.82
CA ALA A 145 -14.45 -23.87 -36.27
C ALA A 145 -14.88 -22.81 -37.27
N LYS A 146 -13.93 -22.18 -37.96
CA LYS A 146 -14.22 -21.21 -39.03
C LYS A 146 -15.00 -21.84 -40.18
N ALA A 147 -14.66 -23.08 -40.58
CA ALA A 147 -15.40 -23.81 -41.62
C ALA A 147 -16.86 -24.11 -41.22
N GLN A 148 -17.15 -24.15 -39.92
CA GLN A 148 -18.51 -24.29 -39.37
C GLN A 148 -19.17 -22.93 -39.06
N GLY A 149 -18.54 -21.80 -39.42
CA GLY A 149 -19.07 -20.46 -39.20
C GLY A 149 -18.98 -19.95 -37.76
N LYS A 150 -18.16 -20.58 -36.92
CA LYS A 150 -17.90 -20.15 -35.54
C LYS A 150 -16.73 -19.16 -35.50
N LYS A 151 -16.80 -18.20 -34.57
CA LYS A 151 -15.69 -17.29 -34.26
C LYS A 151 -14.76 -17.93 -33.25
N VAL A 152 -13.47 -17.59 -33.31
CA VAL A 152 -12.45 -18.22 -32.46
C VAL A 152 -11.69 -17.17 -31.67
N VAL A 153 -11.53 -17.42 -30.38
CA VAL A 153 -10.66 -16.66 -29.48
C VAL A 153 -9.51 -17.54 -29.03
N ILE A 154 -8.30 -17.23 -29.51
CA ILE A 154 -7.09 -17.93 -29.10
C ILE A 154 -6.51 -17.21 -27.89
N VAL A 155 -6.45 -17.90 -26.75
CA VAL A 155 -5.92 -17.32 -25.50
C VAL A 155 -4.44 -17.69 -25.39
N SER A 156 -3.59 -16.84 -25.95
CA SER A 156 -2.14 -16.95 -25.83
C SER A 156 -1.45 -15.58 -26.01
N SER A 157 -0.17 -15.55 -25.69
CA SER A 157 0.76 -14.43 -25.97
C SER A 157 1.83 -14.87 -26.97
N ASP A 158 1.79 -16.13 -27.43
CA ASP A 158 2.71 -16.61 -28.44
C ASP A 158 2.52 -15.81 -29.72
N LYS A 159 3.63 -15.35 -30.28
CA LYS A 159 3.63 -14.54 -31.49
C LYS A 159 3.40 -15.39 -32.74
N ASP A 160 3.63 -16.70 -32.67
CA ASP A 160 3.54 -17.59 -33.83
C ASP A 160 2.06 -17.84 -34.18
N LEU A 161 1.18 -17.91 -33.17
CA LEU A 161 -0.28 -17.98 -33.35
C LEU A 161 -0.89 -16.72 -34.00
N MET A 162 -0.14 -15.61 -34.09
CA MET A 162 -0.62 -14.39 -34.78
C MET A 162 -0.79 -14.59 -36.29
N GLN A 163 -0.23 -15.66 -36.87
CA GLN A 163 -0.46 -16.04 -38.26
C GLN A 163 -1.90 -16.53 -38.53
N LEU A 164 -2.64 -16.89 -37.48
CA LEU A 164 -4.03 -17.38 -37.57
C LEU A 164 -5.07 -16.26 -37.47
N VAL A 165 -4.67 -15.04 -37.09
CA VAL A 165 -5.59 -13.92 -36.86
C VAL A 165 -6.21 -13.45 -38.17
N ASP A 166 -7.53 -13.33 -38.20
CA ASP A 166 -8.29 -12.79 -39.32
C ASP A 166 -9.60 -12.11 -38.84
N GLU A 167 -10.63 -12.03 -39.68
CA GLU A 167 -11.91 -11.44 -39.30
C GLU A 167 -12.72 -12.29 -38.31
N ASP A 168 -12.51 -13.62 -38.32
CA ASP A 168 -13.23 -14.59 -37.49
C ASP A 168 -12.37 -15.16 -36.34
N VAL A 169 -11.05 -14.98 -36.41
CA VAL A 169 -10.08 -15.43 -35.40
C VAL A 169 -9.37 -14.25 -34.76
N ARG A 170 -9.48 -14.11 -33.44
CA ARG A 170 -8.77 -13.10 -32.65
C ARG A 170 -7.97 -13.74 -31.53
N MET A 171 -6.89 -13.10 -31.10
CA MET A 171 -6.13 -13.54 -29.93
C MET A 171 -6.45 -12.71 -28.70
N LEU A 172 -6.36 -13.30 -27.51
CA LEU A 172 -6.47 -12.63 -26.22
C LEU A 172 -5.17 -12.81 -25.43
N ASP A 173 -4.46 -11.71 -25.14
CA ASP A 173 -3.32 -11.74 -24.22
C ASP A 173 -3.84 -11.78 -22.76
N PRO A 174 -3.69 -12.90 -22.04
CA PRO A 174 -4.28 -13.07 -20.70
C PRO A 174 -3.63 -12.16 -19.64
N MET A 175 -2.43 -11.64 -19.89
CA MET A 175 -1.72 -10.77 -18.93
C MET A 175 -2.18 -9.32 -19.04
N LYS A 176 -2.37 -8.84 -20.27
CA LYS A 176 -2.79 -7.46 -20.56
C LYS A 176 -4.30 -7.31 -20.61
N GLY A 177 -5.04 -8.41 -20.69
CA GLY A 177 -6.48 -8.39 -20.96
C GLY A 177 -6.80 -7.70 -22.28
N LYS A 178 -5.89 -7.78 -23.26
CA LYS A 178 -5.98 -7.05 -24.53
C LYS A 178 -6.22 -8.05 -25.67
N PHE A 179 -7.26 -7.80 -26.47
CA PHE A 179 -7.46 -8.50 -27.73
C PHE A 179 -6.46 -8.04 -28.79
N ILE A 180 -6.00 -8.97 -29.60
CA ILE A 180 -5.06 -8.78 -30.71
C ILE A 180 -5.80 -9.22 -31.98
N GLY A 181 -6.11 -8.25 -32.82
CA GLY A 181 -6.64 -8.43 -34.16
C GLY A 181 -5.61 -8.07 -35.24
N PRO A 182 -6.04 -7.99 -36.51
CA PRO A 182 -5.15 -7.70 -37.63
C PRO A 182 -4.34 -6.41 -37.48
N ASP A 183 -4.91 -5.37 -36.86
CA ASP A 183 -4.24 -4.09 -36.62
C ASP A 183 -3.08 -4.22 -35.64
N GLU A 184 -3.26 -4.98 -34.55
CA GLU A 184 -2.19 -5.25 -33.59
C GLU A 184 -1.08 -6.12 -34.19
N VAL A 185 -1.42 -7.05 -35.07
CA VAL A 185 -0.43 -7.86 -35.81
C VAL A 185 0.40 -6.95 -36.73
N MET A 186 -0.26 -6.04 -37.45
CA MET A 186 0.40 -5.02 -38.27
C MET A 186 1.31 -4.10 -37.44
N GLU A 187 0.89 -3.68 -36.25
CA GLU A 187 1.72 -2.88 -35.34
C GLU A 187 3.00 -3.64 -34.91
N LYS A 188 2.86 -4.94 -34.58
CA LYS A 188 3.95 -5.75 -34.05
C LYS A 188 4.93 -6.22 -35.12
N PHE A 189 4.44 -6.66 -36.27
CA PHE A 189 5.25 -7.27 -37.33
C PHE A 189 5.44 -6.37 -38.54
N GLY A 190 4.67 -5.29 -38.70
CA GLY A 190 4.72 -4.43 -39.89
C GLY A 190 4.13 -5.06 -41.16
N VAL A 191 3.41 -6.18 -41.01
CA VAL A 191 2.71 -6.91 -42.09
C VAL A 191 1.38 -7.45 -41.58
N THR A 192 0.49 -7.82 -42.50
CA THR A 192 -0.77 -8.52 -42.19
C THR A 192 -0.53 -9.97 -41.74
N PRO A 193 -1.49 -10.60 -41.02
CA PRO A 193 -1.35 -11.96 -40.49
C PRO A 193 -0.90 -13.03 -41.52
N ASP A 194 -1.39 -12.96 -42.75
CA ASP A 194 -1.03 -13.87 -43.86
C ASP A 194 0.45 -13.85 -44.25
N LYS A 195 1.20 -12.83 -43.81
CA LYS A 195 2.63 -12.64 -44.10
C LYS A 195 3.53 -12.81 -42.88
N VAL A 196 2.98 -13.11 -41.70
CA VAL A 196 3.75 -13.26 -40.46
C VAL A 196 4.79 -14.38 -40.58
N VAL A 197 4.41 -15.51 -41.19
CA VAL A 197 5.30 -16.66 -41.45
C VAL A 197 6.52 -16.26 -42.29
N ASP A 198 6.32 -15.45 -43.32
CA ASP A 198 7.40 -14.98 -44.20
C ASP A 198 8.33 -13.98 -43.50
N VAL A 199 7.80 -13.17 -42.59
CA VAL A 199 8.61 -12.26 -41.76
C VAL A 199 9.42 -13.03 -40.73
N GLN A 200 8.83 -14.01 -40.07
CA GLN A 200 9.49 -14.86 -39.07
C GLN A 200 10.56 -15.75 -39.70
N SER A 201 10.33 -16.29 -40.89
CA SER A 201 11.32 -17.13 -41.60
C SER A 201 12.62 -16.37 -41.93
N LEU A 202 12.53 -15.06 -42.15
CA LEU A 202 13.68 -14.18 -42.36
C LEU A 202 14.30 -13.69 -41.07
N ALA A 203 13.49 -13.34 -40.07
CA ALA A 203 13.98 -12.80 -38.80
C ALA A 203 14.59 -13.85 -37.88
N GLY A 204 14.14 -15.10 -37.99
CA GLY A 204 14.46 -16.17 -37.06
C GLY A 204 13.86 -15.96 -35.67
N ASP A 205 14.10 -16.94 -34.80
CA ASP A 205 13.77 -16.88 -33.38
C ASP A 205 14.85 -17.56 -32.56
N SER A 206 15.59 -16.78 -31.78
CA SER A 206 16.63 -17.30 -30.90
C SER A 206 16.07 -18.18 -29.77
N THR A 207 14.81 -17.99 -29.37
CA THR A 207 14.17 -18.72 -28.25
C THR A 207 13.94 -20.18 -28.62
N ASP A 208 13.45 -20.41 -29.85
CA ASP A 208 13.16 -21.75 -30.38
C ASP A 208 14.25 -22.26 -31.32
N ASN A 209 15.37 -21.55 -31.36
CA ASN A 209 16.52 -21.83 -32.22
C ASN A 209 16.14 -21.95 -33.71
N VAL A 210 15.25 -21.06 -34.16
CA VAL A 210 14.90 -20.89 -35.57
C VAL A 210 15.94 -19.97 -36.21
N PRO A 211 16.74 -20.45 -37.18
CA PRO A 211 18.00 -19.81 -37.58
C PRO A 211 17.86 -18.48 -38.34
N GLY A 212 16.78 -18.27 -39.10
CA GLY A 212 16.55 -17.02 -39.85
C GLY A 212 17.66 -16.66 -40.84
N VAL A 213 17.66 -15.41 -41.31
CA VAL A 213 18.73 -14.85 -42.17
C VAL A 213 19.58 -13.87 -41.35
N PRO A 214 20.90 -14.12 -41.21
CA PRO A 214 21.79 -13.28 -40.41
C PRO A 214 21.71 -11.79 -40.79
N GLY A 215 21.52 -10.92 -39.79
CA GLY A 215 21.46 -9.47 -39.98
C GLY A 215 20.11 -8.94 -40.48
N ILE A 216 19.09 -9.79 -40.62
CA ILE A 216 17.72 -9.40 -40.92
C ILE A 216 16.87 -9.59 -39.67
N GLY A 217 16.42 -8.49 -39.06
CA GLY A 217 15.43 -8.52 -37.97
C GLY A 217 14.01 -8.21 -38.46
N ILE A 218 13.01 -8.33 -37.59
CA ILE A 218 11.57 -8.18 -37.88
C ILE A 218 11.26 -6.95 -38.77
N LYS A 219 11.77 -5.75 -38.42
CA LYS A 219 11.52 -4.53 -39.20
C LYS A 219 12.06 -4.60 -40.64
N THR A 220 13.23 -5.21 -40.81
CA THR A 220 13.85 -5.35 -42.13
C THR A 220 13.13 -6.44 -42.94
N ALA A 221 12.78 -7.56 -42.31
CA ALA A 221 12.01 -8.62 -42.93
C ALA A 221 10.64 -8.10 -43.41
N ALA A 222 9.92 -7.35 -42.58
CA ALA A 222 8.65 -6.71 -42.93
C ALA A 222 8.75 -5.79 -44.15
N GLN A 223 9.80 -4.95 -44.19
CA GLN A 223 10.04 -4.08 -45.34
C GLN A 223 10.22 -4.89 -46.64
N LEU A 224 11.02 -5.96 -46.59
CA LEU A 224 11.31 -6.81 -47.75
C LEU A 224 10.06 -7.57 -48.21
N ILE A 225 9.29 -8.14 -47.29
CA ILE A 225 8.07 -8.89 -47.62
C ILE A 225 6.96 -7.97 -48.14
N ASN A 226 6.85 -6.73 -47.64
CA ASN A 226 5.93 -5.74 -48.21
C ASN A 226 6.32 -5.30 -49.63
N GLU A 227 7.62 -5.24 -49.94
CA GLU A 227 8.13 -4.83 -51.26
C GLU A 227 8.07 -5.96 -52.29
N TYR A 228 8.41 -7.18 -51.89
CA TYR A 228 8.57 -8.32 -52.81
C TYR A 228 7.41 -9.32 -52.79
N GLY A 229 6.44 -9.17 -51.88
CA GLY A 229 5.22 -9.98 -51.84
C GLY A 229 5.30 -11.14 -50.87
N SER A 230 6.14 -12.13 -51.18
CA SER A 230 6.32 -13.39 -50.45
C SER A 230 7.80 -13.74 -50.24
N LEU A 231 8.08 -14.70 -49.35
CA LEU A 231 9.45 -15.20 -49.15
C LEU A 231 10.07 -15.73 -50.45
N GLU A 232 9.33 -16.53 -51.23
CA GLU A 232 9.86 -17.14 -52.46
C GLU A 232 10.13 -16.10 -53.55
N GLU A 233 9.26 -15.11 -53.70
CA GLU A 233 9.48 -14.00 -54.64
C GLU A 233 10.69 -13.15 -54.24
N LEU A 234 10.86 -12.89 -52.93
CA LEU A 234 12.02 -12.20 -52.39
C LEU A 234 13.32 -12.98 -52.67
N LEU A 235 13.36 -14.28 -52.39
CA LEU A 235 14.55 -15.11 -52.60
C LEU A 235 14.90 -15.24 -54.09
N THR A 236 13.90 -15.39 -54.96
CA THR A 236 14.10 -15.47 -56.41
C THR A 236 14.63 -14.15 -57.00
N ARG A 237 14.22 -13.01 -56.44
CA ARG A 237 14.63 -11.66 -56.87
C ARG A 237 15.67 -11.01 -55.98
N ALA A 238 16.34 -11.79 -55.12
CA ALA A 238 17.29 -11.28 -54.14
C ALA A 238 18.43 -10.47 -54.78
N GLU A 239 18.80 -10.78 -56.03
CA GLU A 239 19.84 -10.06 -56.78
C GLU A 239 19.52 -8.57 -57.03
N GLU A 240 18.23 -8.19 -57.05
CA GLU A 240 17.74 -6.82 -57.26
C GLU A 240 17.96 -5.91 -56.03
N ILE A 241 18.29 -6.48 -54.86
CA ILE A 241 18.45 -5.74 -53.61
C ILE A 241 19.73 -4.88 -53.66
N LYS A 242 19.54 -3.57 -53.50
CA LYS A 242 20.61 -2.56 -53.64
C LYS A 242 21.69 -2.64 -52.56
N GLN A 243 21.36 -3.15 -51.36
CA GLN A 243 22.31 -3.24 -50.24
C GLN A 243 23.16 -4.51 -50.35
N PRO A 244 24.48 -4.43 -50.63
CA PRO A 244 25.30 -5.60 -50.97
C PRO A 244 25.30 -6.69 -49.88
N LYS A 245 25.52 -6.30 -48.62
CA LYS A 245 25.53 -7.24 -47.48
C LYS A 245 24.19 -7.95 -47.25
N ARG A 246 23.07 -7.28 -47.53
CA ARG A 246 21.72 -7.84 -47.33
C ARG A 246 21.37 -8.81 -48.44
N ARG A 247 21.75 -8.47 -49.68
CA ARG A 247 21.63 -9.36 -50.84
C ARG A 247 22.46 -10.63 -50.65
N GLU A 248 23.73 -10.50 -50.28
CA GLU A 248 24.62 -11.63 -50.03
C GLU A 248 24.05 -12.55 -48.94
N ALA A 249 23.60 -11.98 -47.81
CA ALA A 249 22.98 -12.75 -46.73
C ALA A 249 21.73 -13.53 -47.18
N LEU A 250 20.85 -12.92 -47.99
CA LEU A 250 19.63 -13.59 -48.50
C LEU A 250 19.94 -14.71 -49.49
N ILE A 251 20.95 -14.53 -50.35
CA ILE A 251 21.36 -15.55 -51.32
C ILE A 251 22.04 -16.73 -50.60
N GLU A 252 22.97 -16.44 -49.69
CA GLU A 252 23.73 -17.46 -48.96
C GLU A 252 22.85 -18.28 -47.99
N ASN A 253 21.79 -17.68 -47.45
CA ASN A 253 20.92 -18.31 -46.45
C ASN A 253 19.52 -18.62 -46.99
N ALA A 254 19.33 -18.66 -48.32
CA ALA A 254 18.02 -18.91 -48.94
C ALA A 254 17.38 -20.23 -48.48
N GLU A 255 18.15 -21.32 -48.43
CA GLU A 255 17.67 -22.61 -47.93
C GLU A 255 17.37 -22.58 -46.43
N MET A 256 18.16 -21.85 -45.63
CA MET A 256 17.90 -21.69 -44.19
C MET A 256 16.62 -20.90 -43.93
N ALA A 257 16.30 -19.91 -44.76
CA ALA A 257 15.04 -19.18 -44.70
C ALA A 257 13.85 -20.09 -45.06
N ARG A 258 13.99 -20.98 -46.07
CA ARG A 258 12.96 -21.99 -46.40
C ARG A 258 12.75 -23.02 -45.30
N ILE A 259 13.83 -23.48 -44.67
CA ILE A 259 13.75 -24.35 -43.49
C ILE A 259 13.04 -23.61 -42.35
N SER A 260 13.42 -22.37 -42.07
CA SER A 260 12.79 -21.54 -41.04
C SER A 260 11.28 -21.35 -41.31
N GLN A 261 10.88 -21.14 -42.58
CA GLN A 261 9.48 -21.05 -42.98
C GLN A 261 8.69 -22.33 -42.65
N LYS A 262 9.29 -23.52 -42.89
CA LYS A 262 8.67 -24.80 -42.53
C LYS A 262 8.56 -24.99 -41.01
N LEU A 263 9.50 -24.45 -40.24
CA LEU A 263 9.48 -24.54 -38.78
C LEU A 263 8.40 -23.65 -38.15
N VAL A 264 8.24 -22.41 -38.62
CA VAL A 264 7.29 -21.45 -38.00
C VAL A 264 5.86 -21.58 -38.53
N LYS A 265 5.66 -22.30 -39.65
CA LYS A 265 4.32 -22.53 -40.21
C LYS A 265 3.58 -23.58 -39.38
N LEU A 266 2.36 -23.24 -38.96
CA LEU A 266 1.51 -24.15 -38.20
C LEU A 266 0.78 -25.15 -39.13
N ASP A 267 0.63 -26.39 -38.67
CA ASP A 267 -0.10 -27.43 -39.40
C ASP A 267 -1.59 -27.39 -39.12
N GLU A 268 -2.33 -26.66 -39.95
CA GLU A 268 -3.80 -26.62 -39.89
C GLU A 268 -4.49 -27.94 -40.30
N THR A 269 -3.75 -28.97 -40.68
CA THR A 269 -4.26 -30.30 -41.06
C THR A 269 -4.01 -31.36 -40.01
N ALA A 270 -3.48 -30.97 -38.84
CA ALA A 270 -3.32 -31.86 -37.71
C ALA A 270 -4.66 -32.56 -37.36
N PRO A 271 -4.63 -33.85 -37.02
CA PRO A 271 -5.84 -34.55 -36.60
C PRO A 271 -6.48 -33.86 -35.38
N VAL A 272 -7.79 -33.66 -35.42
CA VAL A 272 -8.57 -33.15 -34.28
C VAL A 272 -9.14 -34.33 -33.49
N PRO A 273 -8.55 -34.73 -32.35
CA PRO A 273 -8.96 -35.94 -31.63
C PRO A 273 -10.33 -35.82 -30.94
N VAL A 274 -10.82 -34.60 -30.72
CA VAL A 274 -12.11 -34.31 -30.08
C VAL A 274 -12.97 -33.50 -31.07
N PRO A 275 -14.22 -33.89 -31.35
CA PRO A 275 -15.12 -33.10 -32.20
C PRO A 275 -15.47 -31.74 -31.59
N LEU A 276 -15.73 -30.73 -32.41
CA LEU A 276 -16.06 -29.36 -31.93
C LEU A 276 -17.31 -29.33 -31.05
N GLU A 277 -18.27 -30.22 -31.30
CA GLU A 277 -19.52 -30.32 -30.56
C GLU A 277 -19.31 -30.78 -29.11
N GLU A 278 -18.22 -31.50 -28.86
CA GLU A 278 -17.81 -31.98 -27.53
C GLU A 278 -16.97 -30.95 -26.77
N LEU A 279 -16.60 -29.82 -27.39
CA LEU A 279 -15.86 -28.72 -26.74
C LEU A 279 -16.74 -27.76 -25.94
N LYS A 280 -17.96 -28.17 -25.61
CA LYS A 280 -18.89 -27.32 -24.87
C LYS A 280 -18.39 -27.14 -23.45
N THR A 281 -18.36 -25.90 -22.95
CA THR A 281 -18.11 -25.66 -21.53
C THR A 281 -19.32 -26.07 -20.73
N HIS A 282 -19.07 -26.84 -19.69
CA HIS A 282 -20.07 -27.18 -18.69
C HIS A 282 -19.85 -26.33 -17.45
N ASP A 283 -20.90 -26.14 -16.65
CA ASP A 283 -20.69 -25.67 -15.29
C ASP A 283 -19.81 -26.72 -14.59
N PRO A 284 -18.66 -26.34 -14.02
CA PRO A 284 -17.74 -27.32 -13.44
C PRO A 284 -18.50 -28.13 -12.40
N ASP A 285 -18.39 -29.47 -12.47
CA ASP A 285 -19.04 -30.33 -11.48
C ASP A 285 -18.40 -30.03 -10.12
N LYS A 286 -19.18 -29.32 -9.29
CA LYS A 286 -18.69 -28.74 -8.03
C LYS A 286 -18.02 -29.77 -7.11
N PRO A 287 -18.47 -31.04 -7.02
CA PRO A 287 -17.80 -32.07 -6.24
C PRO A 287 -16.39 -32.40 -6.75
N ASP A 288 -16.18 -32.57 -8.06
CA ASP A 288 -14.88 -32.98 -8.62
C ASP A 288 -13.87 -31.83 -8.58
N LEU A 289 -14.31 -30.60 -8.88
CA LEU A 289 -13.50 -29.41 -8.71
C LEU A 289 -13.12 -29.20 -7.24
N MET A 290 -14.07 -29.32 -6.31
CA MET A 290 -13.78 -29.15 -4.88
C MET A 290 -12.86 -30.25 -4.36
N ALA A 291 -13.06 -31.50 -4.77
CA ALA A 291 -12.19 -32.61 -4.40
C ALA A 291 -10.76 -32.38 -4.89
N PHE A 292 -10.59 -31.93 -6.13
CA PHE A 292 -9.27 -31.56 -6.67
C PHE A 292 -8.63 -30.43 -5.86
N LEU A 293 -9.35 -29.33 -5.63
CA LEU A 293 -8.83 -28.17 -4.90
C LEU A 293 -8.46 -28.52 -3.45
N GLN A 294 -9.24 -29.39 -2.79
CA GLN A 294 -8.96 -29.90 -1.45
C GLN A 294 -7.68 -30.75 -1.44
N ALA A 295 -7.55 -31.68 -2.39
CA ALA A 295 -6.36 -32.52 -2.53
C ALA A 295 -5.08 -31.69 -2.77
N GLN A 296 -5.18 -30.56 -3.49
CA GLN A 296 -4.04 -29.66 -3.71
C GLN A 296 -3.81 -28.65 -2.58
N GLY A 297 -4.70 -28.57 -1.58
CA GLY A 297 -4.58 -27.64 -0.45
C GLY A 297 -4.87 -26.16 -0.80
N PHE A 298 -5.65 -25.89 -1.85
CA PHE A 298 -5.95 -24.54 -2.35
C PHE A 298 -7.06 -23.83 -1.57
N LYS A 299 -6.84 -23.65 -0.26
CA LYS A 299 -7.84 -23.13 0.69
C LYS A 299 -8.44 -21.77 0.30
N SER A 300 -7.64 -20.86 -0.27
CA SER A 300 -8.10 -19.54 -0.71
C SER A 300 -9.05 -19.63 -1.91
N ILE A 301 -8.81 -20.56 -2.84
CA ILE A 301 -9.67 -20.78 -4.01
C ILE A 301 -10.96 -21.48 -3.58
N ILE A 302 -10.88 -22.47 -2.69
CA ILE A 302 -12.05 -23.15 -2.12
C ILE A 302 -12.98 -22.15 -1.43
N SER A 303 -12.41 -21.25 -0.62
CA SER A 303 -13.16 -20.19 0.06
C SER A 303 -13.85 -19.23 -0.91
N ARG A 304 -13.17 -18.85 -2.01
CA ARG A 304 -13.73 -17.98 -3.05
C ARG A 304 -14.86 -18.64 -3.84
N LEU A 305 -14.82 -19.97 -3.96
CA LEU A 305 -15.86 -20.78 -4.62
C LEU A 305 -16.99 -21.21 -3.67
N GLY A 306 -16.96 -20.79 -2.40
CA GLY A 306 -17.99 -21.08 -1.40
C GLY A 306 -17.97 -22.50 -0.81
N GLY A 307 -16.83 -23.21 -0.91
CA GLY A 307 -16.66 -24.56 -0.34
C GLY A 307 -16.06 -24.55 1.08
N THR A 308 -16.33 -25.60 1.85
CA THR A 308 -15.72 -25.86 3.17
C THR A 308 -14.49 -26.77 3.02
N VAL A 309 -13.38 -26.42 3.68
CA VAL A 309 -12.13 -27.20 3.67
C VAL A 309 -12.15 -28.19 4.83
N GLU A 310 -12.27 -29.49 4.56
CA GLU A 310 -11.97 -30.54 5.55
C GLU A 310 -10.48 -30.89 5.47
N THR A 311 -9.72 -30.62 6.53
CA THR A 311 -8.31 -31.03 6.63
C THR A 311 -8.20 -32.37 7.36
N GLY A 312 -7.79 -33.41 6.65
CA GLY A 312 -7.42 -34.71 7.23
C GLY A 312 -6.09 -34.65 8.00
N ASN A 313 -6.16 -35.08 9.27
CA ASN A 313 -5.13 -35.56 10.20
C ASN A 313 -3.66 -35.09 10.09
N ASN A 314 -3.26 -34.28 11.07
CA ASN A 314 -2.16 -34.66 11.98
C ASN A 314 -2.40 -34.07 13.38
N ASP A 315 -2.14 -34.91 14.38
CA ASP A 315 -2.66 -34.84 15.76
C ASP A 315 -2.34 -33.56 16.57
N ASN A 316 -3.36 -33.18 17.36
CA ASN A 316 -3.33 -32.39 18.61
C ASN A 316 -2.95 -30.90 18.53
N VAL A 317 -3.93 -30.03 18.24
CA VAL A 317 -4.68 -29.24 19.25
C VAL A 317 -6.03 -28.88 18.61
N GLU A 318 -7.15 -29.33 19.18
CA GLU A 318 -8.48 -28.85 18.81
C GLU A 318 -8.55 -27.33 19.00
N ALA A 319 -8.64 -26.60 17.89
CA ALA A 319 -9.02 -25.20 17.87
C ALA A 319 -10.14 -25.06 16.84
N ASP A 320 -11.32 -24.66 17.31
CA ASP A 320 -12.51 -24.37 16.51
C ASP A 320 -12.16 -23.71 15.17
N SER A 321 -12.47 -24.43 14.08
CA SER A 321 -12.73 -23.80 12.79
C SER A 321 -13.86 -22.79 12.99
N PRO A 322 -13.70 -21.50 12.60
CA PRO A 322 -14.79 -20.55 12.73
C PRO A 322 -15.99 -21.07 11.94
N GLU A 323 -17.17 -21.13 12.57
CA GLU A 323 -18.42 -21.31 11.84
C GLU A 323 -18.47 -20.28 10.71
N ALA A 324 -18.90 -20.72 9.51
CA ALA A 324 -19.07 -19.82 8.38
C ALA A 324 -20.05 -18.72 8.77
N LEU A 325 -19.60 -17.46 8.71
CA LEU A 325 -20.43 -16.32 9.07
C LEU A 325 -21.64 -16.22 8.13
N PRO A 326 -22.83 -15.80 8.62
CA PRO A 326 -24.02 -15.65 7.78
C PRO A 326 -23.77 -14.68 6.60
N PRO A 327 -24.34 -14.91 5.40
CA PRO A 327 -24.14 -14.00 4.27
C PRO A 327 -24.65 -12.57 4.55
N VAL A 328 -23.88 -11.55 4.17
CA VAL A 328 -24.24 -10.12 4.39
C VAL A 328 -25.57 -9.75 3.71
N LYS A 329 -25.85 -10.32 2.54
CA LYS A 329 -27.11 -10.10 1.82
C LYS A 329 -28.38 -10.49 2.60
N ASP A 330 -28.23 -11.33 3.63
CA ASP A 330 -29.34 -11.81 4.46
C ASP A 330 -29.51 -10.95 5.74
N ASN A 331 -28.70 -9.90 5.89
CA ASN A 331 -28.76 -8.95 7.00
C ASN A 331 -30.14 -8.26 7.07
N LYS A 332 -30.55 -7.92 8.29
CA LYS A 332 -31.79 -7.19 8.57
C LYS A 332 -31.48 -5.90 9.30
N TYR A 333 -31.94 -4.79 8.74
CA TYR A 333 -31.75 -3.46 9.31
C TYR A 333 -33.04 -2.92 9.92
N THR A 334 -32.91 -2.29 11.09
CA THR A 334 -34.04 -1.76 11.87
C THR A 334 -33.85 -0.28 12.14
N LEU A 335 -34.84 0.54 11.77
CA LEU A 335 -34.90 1.93 12.19
C LEU A 335 -35.49 2.01 13.60
N ILE A 336 -34.75 2.61 14.54
CA ILE A 336 -35.18 2.75 15.94
C ILE A 336 -35.65 4.19 16.17
N ASN A 337 -36.97 4.39 16.12
CA ASN A 337 -37.62 5.68 16.39
C ASN A 337 -38.44 5.70 17.70
N ASP A 338 -38.41 4.61 18.47
CA ASP A 338 -39.14 4.48 19.73
C ASP A 338 -38.28 3.88 20.86
N GLU A 339 -38.57 4.26 22.12
CA GLU A 339 -37.79 3.82 23.28
C GLU A 339 -37.88 2.31 23.54
N LYS A 340 -38.99 1.66 23.17
CA LYS A 340 -39.20 0.24 23.48
C LYS A 340 -38.24 -0.58 22.63
N THR A 341 -38.17 -0.31 21.33
CA THR A 341 -37.24 -0.98 20.42
C THR A 341 -35.79 -0.71 20.86
N LEU A 342 -35.43 0.54 21.20
CA LEU A 342 -34.08 0.83 21.71
C LEU A 342 -33.70 -0.02 22.93
N LYS A 343 -34.60 -0.13 23.91
CA LYS A 343 -34.38 -0.93 25.12
C LYS A 343 -34.22 -2.43 24.82
N GLU A 344 -34.97 -2.96 23.85
CA GLU A 344 -34.84 -4.36 23.42
C GLU A 344 -33.46 -4.63 22.81
N TRP A 345 -32.93 -3.72 21.99
CA TRP A 345 -31.60 -3.83 21.41
C TRP A 345 -30.48 -3.70 22.45
N LEU A 346 -30.62 -2.78 23.41
CA LEU A 346 -29.67 -2.62 24.51
C LEU A 346 -29.66 -3.84 25.44
N ALA A 347 -30.83 -4.42 25.76
CA ALA A 347 -30.92 -5.65 26.53
C ALA A 347 -30.24 -6.83 25.80
N ARG A 348 -30.31 -6.88 24.47
CA ARG A 348 -29.58 -7.89 23.68
C ARG A 348 -28.07 -7.70 23.80
N ALA A 349 -27.57 -6.47 23.79
CA ALA A 349 -26.15 -6.18 24.01
C ALA A 349 -25.66 -6.58 25.41
N GLU A 350 -26.49 -6.40 26.44
CA GLU A 350 -26.23 -6.89 27.79
C GLU A 350 -26.16 -8.42 27.83
N GLU A 351 -27.02 -9.12 27.09
CA GLU A 351 -27.02 -10.59 27.00
C GLU A 351 -25.80 -11.15 26.24
N THR A 352 -25.40 -10.52 25.14
CA THR A 352 -24.27 -10.97 24.32
C THR A 352 -22.91 -10.53 24.86
N GLY A 353 -22.88 -9.49 25.70
CA GLY A 353 -21.65 -8.93 26.26
C GLY A 353 -20.85 -8.07 25.28
N PHE A 354 -21.43 -7.67 24.15
CA PHE A 354 -20.81 -6.74 23.22
C PHE A 354 -21.85 -5.92 22.44
N LEU A 355 -21.39 -4.80 21.88
CA LEU A 355 -22.18 -3.93 21.02
C LEU A 355 -21.25 -3.30 19.98
N ALA A 356 -21.45 -3.57 18.70
CA ALA A 356 -20.85 -2.73 17.68
C ALA A 356 -21.59 -1.39 17.63
N VAL A 357 -20.84 -0.29 17.57
CA VAL A 357 -21.32 1.09 17.61
C VAL A 357 -20.59 1.90 16.55
N ASP A 358 -21.36 2.71 15.84
CA ASP A 358 -20.85 3.72 14.90
C ASP A 358 -21.72 4.99 14.98
N THR A 359 -21.20 6.13 14.53
CA THR A 359 -21.85 7.43 14.61
C THR A 359 -21.89 8.17 13.27
N GLU A 360 -23.10 8.60 12.92
CA GLU A 360 -23.33 9.42 11.74
C GLU A 360 -23.34 10.90 12.10
N THR A 361 -22.67 11.73 11.30
CA THR A 361 -22.37 13.11 11.67
C THR A 361 -22.40 14.10 10.51
N THR A 362 -22.31 15.41 10.81
CA THR A 362 -22.31 16.47 9.79
C THR A 362 -20.96 16.71 9.12
N GLY A 363 -19.88 16.04 9.53
CA GLY A 363 -18.56 16.22 8.91
C GLY A 363 -17.48 15.34 9.51
N LEU A 364 -16.29 15.33 8.90
CA LEU A 364 -15.21 14.39 9.25
C LEU A 364 -14.35 14.84 10.45
N THR A 365 -14.47 16.11 10.87
CA THR A 365 -13.68 16.66 11.98
C THR A 365 -14.54 16.68 13.24
N PRO A 366 -14.25 15.84 14.26
CA PRO A 366 -15.04 15.76 15.47
C PRO A 366 -15.28 17.14 16.09
N ALA A 367 -14.25 17.98 16.24
CA ALA A 367 -14.39 19.29 16.89
C ALA A 367 -15.42 20.25 16.26
N LYS A 368 -15.80 20.04 14.98
CA LYS A 368 -16.78 20.86 14.24
C LYS A 368 -18.06 20.10 13.89
N ALA A 369 -18.05 18.77 13.99
CA ALA A 369 -19.18 17.92 13.63
C ALA A 369 -20.25 17.85 14.72
N GLU A 370 -21.49 17.68 14.29
CA GLU A 370 -22.67 17.42 15.13
C GLU A 370 -23.12 15.97 14.93
N LEU A 371 -23.59 15.34 15.99
CA LEU A 371 -24.10 13.96 15.95
C LEU A 371 -25.48 13.95 15.29
N VAL A 372 -25.66 13.12 14.26
CA VAL A 372 -26.89 12.99 13.47
C VAL A 372 -27.64 11.70 13.80
N GLY A 373 -26.92 10.61 14.03
CA GLY A 373 -27.51 9.34 14.48
C GLY A 373 -26.46 8.38 15.01
N ILE A 374 -26.94 7.27 15.59
CA ILE A 374 -26.09 6.21 16.14
C ILE A 374 -26.50 4.88 15.53
N CYS A 375 -25.51 4.11 15.12
CA CYS A 375 -25.65 2.80 14.52
C CYS A 375 -25.27 1.75 15.56
N ILE A 376 -26.04 0.68 15.69
CA ILE A 376 -25.73 -0.41 16.62
C ILE A 376 -25.94 -1.80 16.03
N SER A 377 -25.08 -2.74 16.42
CA SER A 377 -25.25 -4.16 16.12
C SER A 377 -24.81 -5.02 17.33
N PRO A 378 -25.76 -5.65 18.05
CA PRO A 378 -25.46 -6.56 19.15
C PRO A 378 -25.32 -8.03 18.69
N GLU A 379 -25.56 -8.32 17.41
CA GLU A 379 -25.58 -9.68 16.85
C GLU A 379 -25.34 -9.65 15.34
N LEU A 380 -24.58 -10.63 14.83
CA LEU A 380 -24.33 -10.78 13.39
C LEU A 380 -25.64 -10.94 12.60
N GLY A 381 -25.71 -10.32 11.44
CA GLY A 381 -26.90 -10.31 10.58
C GLY A 381 -27.95 -9.28 10.99
N LYS A 382 -27.72 -8.48 12.04
CA LYS A 382 -28.66 -7.47 12.52
C LYS A 382 -27.95 -6.15 12.76
N GLY A 383 -28.40 -5.10 12.09
CA GLY A 383 -27.97 -3.73 12.33
C GLY A 383 -29.17 -2.84 12.64
N ALA A 384 -28.95 -1.75 13.35
CA ALA A 384 -29.97 -0.75 13.58
C ALA A 384 -29.43 0.67 13.50
N TYR A 385 -30.29 1.58 13.05
CA TYR A 385 -30.01 3.00 12.98
C TYR A 385 -30.96 3.79 13.90
N ILE A 386 -30.40 4.63 14.76
CA ILE A 386 -31.11 5.53 15.66
C ILE A 386 -30.94 6.96 15.14
N PRO A 387 -31.93 7.52 14.42
CA PRO A 387 -31.90 8.91 13.98
C PRO A 387 -32.09 9.86 15.17
N LEU A 388 -31.29 10.94 15.23
CA LEU A 388 -31.27 11.88 16.35
C LEU A 388 -31.47 13.35 15.92
N ASN A 389 -30.83 13.76 14.83
CA ASN A 389 -30.84 15.16 14.37
C ASN A 389 -31.00 15.28 12.84
N HIS A 390 -31.77 14.38 12.20
CA HIS A 390 -32.16 14.56 10.80
C HIS A 390 -33.04 15.79 10.64
N LYS A 391 -32.79 16.56 9.58
CA LYS A 391 -33.52 17.76 9.18
C LYS A 391 -34.47 17.42 8.04
N ALA A 392 -35.48 18.28 7.87
CA ALA A 392 -36.30 18.23 6.67
C ALA A 392 -35.44 18.42 5.41
N GLU A 393 -35.87 17.85 4.29
CA GLU A 393 -35.24 18.08 2.99
C GLU A 393 -35.08 19.60 2.74
N GLN A 394 -33.91 20.01 2.22
CA GLN A 394 -33.70 21.41 1.86
C GLN A 394 -34.79 21.86 0.89
N ALA A 395 -35.49 22.95 1.25
CA ALA A 395 -36.50 23.53 0.39
C ALA A 395 -35.92 23.80 -0.99
N ASP A 396 -36.59 23.30 -2.02
CA ASP A 396 -36.30 23.67 -3.39
C ASP A 396 -36.50 25.20 -3.59
N LEU A 397 -36.02 25.74 -4.71
CA LEU A 397 -36.25 27.15 -5.10
C LEU A 397 -37.73 27.56 -5.13
N LEU A 398 -38.66 26.60 -4.99
CA LEU A 398 -40.11 26.75 -4.97
C LEU A 398 -40.74 26.59 -3.57
N GLY A 399 -39.95 26.36 -2.52
CA GLY A 399 -40.38 26.44 -1.12
C GLY A 399 -41.07 25.18 -0.55
N SER A 400 -40.94 24.03 -1.19
CA SER A 400 -41.53 22.76 -0.73
C SER A 400 -40.54 21.98 0.15
N GLY A 401 -40.37 22.40 1.40
CA GLY A 401 -39.70 21.57 2.42
C GLY A 401 -40.69 20.59 3.06
N GLY A 402 -40.27 19.34 3.27
CA GLY A 402 -41.04 18.34 4.03
C GLY A 402 -41.05 18.61 5.54
N ASP A 403 -41.83 17.84 6.30
CA ASP A 403 -41.72 17.82 7.75
C ASP A 403 -40.44 17.09 8.20
N ALA A 404 -39.86 17.49 9.33
CA ALA A 404 -38.74 16.76 9.91
C ALA A 404 -39.21 15.34 10.33
N PRO A 405 -38.38 14.30 10.14
CA PRO A 405 -38.78 12.94 10.46
C PRO A 405 -39.01 12.75 11.96
N GLU A 406 -39.81 11.73 12.32
CA GLU A 406 -39.99 11.30 13.71
C GLU A 406 -38.70 10.62 14.22
N GLN A 407 -38.15 11.12 15.32
CA GLN A 407 -36.88 10.67 15.90
C GLN A 407 -36.88 10.84 17.42
N LEU A 408 -36.08 10.03 18.11
CA LEU A 408 -35.95 10.11 19.56
C LEU A 408 -35.09 11.33 19.97
N PRO A 409 -35.42 11.99 21.10
CA PRO A 409 -34.57 13.07 21.59
C PRO A 409 -33.17 12.58 21.95
N LEU A 410 -32.14 13.23 21.41
CA LEU A 410 -30.71 12.91 21.67
C LEU A 410 -30.38 12.69 23.14
N ALA A 411 -30.80 13.61 24.02
CA ALA A 411 -30.53 13.52 25.45
C ALA A 411 -31.13 12.24 26.07
N ARG A 412 -32.30 11.82 25.58
CA ARG A 412 -32.99 10.63 26.06
C ARG A 412 -32.33 9.34 25.56
N VAL A 413 -31.88 9.31 24.30
CA VAL A 413 -31.11 8.18 23.76
C VAL A 413 -29.80 8.02 24.52
N MET A 414 -29.07 9.11 24.76
CA MET A 414 -27.82 9.07 25.55
C MET A 414 -28.05 8.57 26.98
N GLU A 415 -29.12 9.01 27.65
CA GLU A 415 -29.48 8.52 28.98
C GLU A 415 -29.71 7.01 28.99
N LEU A 416 -30.41 6.48 27.98
CA LEU A 416 -30.72 5.05 27.84
C LEU A 416 -29.50 4.20 27.48
N MET A 417 -28.62 4.71 26.61
CA MET A 417 -27.42 3.98 26.16
C MET A 417 -26.28 4.03 27.17
N LYS A 418 -26.22 5.06 28.04
CA LYS A 418 -25.12 5.28 28.98
C LYS A 418 -24.76 4.04 29.83
N PRO A 419 -25.71 3.28 30.42
CA PRO A 419 -25.38 2.08 31.17
C PRO A 419 -24.58 1.08 30.33
N VAL A 420 -25.04 0.76 29.11
CA VAL A 420 -24.36 -0.19 28.20
C VAL A 420 -23.01 0.34 27.72
N LEU A 421 -22.93 1.63 27.36
CA LEU A 421 -21.70 2.24 26.85
C LEU A 421 -20.60 2.38 27.91
N THR A 422 -20.96 2.40 29.20
CA THR A 422 -20.01 2.58 30.31
C THR A 422 -19.75 1.30 31.11
N ASP A 423 -20.51 0.23 30.86
CA ASP A 423 -20.31 -1.06 31.54
C ASP A 423 -19.04 -1.75 31.05
N GLU A 424 -18.12 -2.05 31.98
CA GLU A 424 -16.86 -2.71 31.67
C GLU A 424 -17.02 -4.16 31.17
N SER A 425 -18.16 -4.80 31.46
CA SER A 425 -18.46 -6.17 31.03
C SER A 425 -18.97 -6.29 29.59
N ILE A 426 -19.33 -5.16 28.97
CA ILE A 426 -19.85 -5.11 27.60
C ILE A 426 -18.77 -4.50 26.69
N MET A 427 -18.27 -5.26 25.71
CA MET A 427 -17.29 -4.73 24.75
C MET A 427 -17.95 -3.83 23.72
N LYS A 428 -17.52 -2.57 23.60
CA LYS A 428 -17.98 -1.71 22.50
C LYS A 428 -17.03 -1.86 21.32
N ILE A 429 -17.55 -2.13 20.13
CA ILE A 429 -16.76 -2.47 18.94
C ILE A 429 -17.01 -1.41 17.87
N GLY A 430 -15.96 -0.83 17.32
CA GLY A 430 -16.07 0.25 16.33
C GLY A 430 -15.07 0.08 15.20
N HIS A 431 -15.18 0.92 14.18
CA HIS A 431 -14.17 1.08 13.16
C HIS A 431 -13.67 2.52 13.19
N ASN A 432 -12.39 2.75 13.50
CA ASN A 432 -11.91 4.10 13.84
C ASN A 432 -12.65 4.68 15.07
N MET A 433 -12.76 3.86 16.10
CA MET A 433 -13.53 4.09 17.32
C MET A 433 -13.17 5.38 18.06
N LYS A 434 -11.98 5.94 17.80
CA LYS A 434 -11.59 7.27 18.30
C LYS A 434 -12.64 8.33 17.95
N TYR A 435 -13.13 8.31 16.71
CA TYR A 435 -14.12 9.28 16.21
C TYR A 435 -15.44 9.18 16.99
N ASP A 436 -16.01 7.99 17.05
CA ASP A 436 -17.28 7.70 17.74
C ASP A 436 -17.18 8.00 19.23
N TRP A 437 -16.05 7.65 19.83
CA TRP A 437 -15.76 7.95 21.22
C TRP A 437 -15.85 9.47 21.48
N GLN A 438 -15.28 10.31 20.61
CA GLN A 438 -15.36 11.78 20.75
C GLN A 438 -16.80 12.28 20.60
N MET A 439 -17.54 11.77 19.62
CA MET A 439 -18.91 12.17 19.37
C MET A 439 -19.84 11.83 20.54
N ILE A 440 -19.67 10.66 21.15
CA ILE A 440 -20.42 10.24 22.34
C ILE A 440 -19.95 11.02 23.58
N ALA A 441 -18.64 11.25 23.74
CA ALA A 441 -18.07 11.96 24.90
C ALA A 441 -18.54 13.42 25.00
N LYS A 442 -18.79 14.10 23.87
CA LYS A 442 -19.42 15.43 23.85
C LYS A 442 -20.78 15.49 24.55
N HIS A 443 -21.46 14.35 24.67
CA HIS A 443 -22.75 14.21 25.34
C HIS A 443 -22.63 13.62 26.75
N GLY A 444 -21.43 13.65 27.35
CA GLY A 444 -21.21 13.31 28.75
C GLY A 444 -21.14 11.81 29.04
N VAL A 445 -20.82 11.00 28.04
CA VAL A 445 -20.66 9.54 28.14
C VAL A 445 -19.26 9.16 27.66
N GLU A 446 -18.41 8.68 28.58
CA GLU A 446 -17.09 8.14 28.22
C GLU A 446 -17.19 6.63 28.03
N MET A 447 -17.21 6.19 26.77
CA MET A 447 -17.39 4.79 26.42
C MET A 447 -16.19 3.93 26.86
N THR A 448 -16.45 2.76 27.46
CA THR A 448 -15.41 1.83 27.93
C THR A 448 -15.95 0.41 28.21
N PRO A 449 -15.20 -0.67 27.91
CA PRO A 449 -14.03 -0.73 27.04
C PRO A 449 -14.42 -0.61 25.57
N CYS A 450 -13.45 -0.27 24.73
CA CYS A 450 -13.64 -0.11 23.28
C CYS A 450 -12.62 -0.98 22.52
N ASP A 451 -13.09 -1.77 21.55
CA ASP A 451 -12.28 -2.40 20.52
C ASP A 451 -12.45 -1.64 19.18
N ASP A 452 -11.38 -1.64 18.38
CA ASP A 452 -11.34 -0.95 17.09
C ASP A 452 -10.82 -1.89 15.99
N THR A 453 -11.67 -2.17 15.01
CA THR A 453 -11.35 -3.08 13.89
C THR A 453 -10.28 -2.53 12.95
N MET A 454 -10.18 -1.20 12.80
CA MET A 454 -9.09 -0.56 12.06
C MET A 454 -7.75 -0.83 12.74
N LEU A 455 -7.69 -0.70 14.08
CA LEU A 455 -6.49 -0.99 14.86
C LEU A 455 -6.17 -2.48 14.92
N LEU A 456 -7.18 -3.35 15.00
CA LEU A 456 -7.00 -4.80 14.92
C LEU A 456 -6.32 -5.18 13.60
N SER A 457 -6.84 -4.71 12.47
CA SER A 457 -6.24 -4.96 11.15
C SER A 457 -4.82 -4.41 11.06
N TYR A 458 -4.58 -3.17 11.51
CA TYR A 458 -3.26 -2.57 11.47
C TYR A 458 -2.20 -3.31 12.28
N VAL A 459 -2.56 -3.81 13.47
CA VAL A 459 -1.64 -4.60 14.30
C VAL A 459 -1.33 -5.97 13.68
N LEU A 460 -2.32 -6.59 13.02
CA LEU A 460 -2.17 -7.91 12.40
C LEU A 460 -1.40 -7.85 11.09
N ASP A 461 -1.77 -6.92 10.21
CA ASP A 461 -1.37 -6.91 8.80
C ASP A 461 -0.43 -5.73 8.44
N GLY A 462 -0.04 -4.92 9.43
CA GLY A 462 0.95 -3.85 9.25
C GLY A 462 0.47 -2.81 8.24
N THR A 463 1.25 -2.53 7.20
CA THR A 463 0.89 -1.58 6.11
C THR A 463 0.83 -2.24 4.74
N GLU A 464 0.50 -3.53 4.73
CA GLU A 464 0.37 -4.33 3.50
C GLU A 464 -0.76 -3.83 2.61
N HIS A 465 -1.89 -3.45 3.22
CA HIS A 465 -3.07 -2.88 2.59
C HIS A 465 -3.57 -1.67 3.41
N GLY A 466 -4.63 -0.99 2.95
CA GLY A 466 -5.29 0.04 3.75
C GLY A 466 -6.19 -0.58 4.82
N HIS A 467 -6.55 0.21 5.84
CA HIS A 467 -7.36 -0.25 6.98
C HIS A 467 -8.74 0.39 7.03
N GLY A 468 -9.22 0.97 5.93
CA GLY A 468 -10.58 1.49 5.85
C GLY A 468 -11.61 0.37 5.79
N MET A 469 -12.80 0.58 6.36
CA MET A 469 -13.83 -0.45 6.50
C MET A 469 -14.21 -1.08 5.15
N ASP A 470 -14.42 -0.29 4.10
CA ASP A 470 -14.74 -0.78 2.75
C ASP A 470 -13.72 -1.79 2.23
N GLU A 471 -12.44 -1.45 2.34
CA GLU A 471 -11.33 -2.30 1.88
C GLU A 471 -11.26 -3.59 2.72
N LEU A 472 -11.43 -3.48 4.04
CA LEU A 472 -11.45 -4.65 4.93
C LEU A 472 -12.69 -5.53 4.69
N SER A 473 -13.86 -4.94 4.42
CA SER A 473 -15.08 -5.67 4.09
C SER A 473 -14.91 -6.46 2.80
N GLU A 474 -14.33 -5.86 1.76
CA GLU A 474 -14.06 -6.57 0.51
C GLU A 474 -13.04 -7.69 0.72
N LEU A 475 -11.97 -7.44 1.49
CA LEU A 475 -10.89 -8.39 1.74
C LEU A 475 -11.31 -9.58 2.61
N PHE A 476 -12.04 -9.33 3.71
CA PHE A 476 -12.34 -10.33 4.73
C PHE A 476 -13.78 -10.87 4.67
N CYS A 477 -14.72 -10.12 4.09
CA CYS A 477 -16.12 -10.51 3.99
C CYS A 477 -16.57 -10.75 2.54
N GLY A 478 -15.76 -10.37 1.53
CA GLY A 478 -16.14 -10.47 0.13
C GLY A 478 -17.34 -9.58 -0.23
N HIS A 479 -17.59 -8.52 0.56
CA HIS A 479 -18.73 -7.62 0.43
C HIS A 479 -18.27 -6.20 0.18
N LYS A 480 -18.96 -5.49 -0.72
CA LYS A 480 -18.72 -4.07 -1.00
C LYS A 480 -19.78 -3.24 -0.28
N PRO A 481 -19.41 -2.49 0.77
CA PRO A 481 -20.36 -1.65 1.48
C PRO A 481 -20.95 -0.54 0.61
N ILE A 482 -22.08 -0.01 1.04
CA ILE A 482 -22.73 1.16 0.45
C ILE A 482 -21.82 2.37 0.64
N LYS A 483 -21.52 3.11 -0.42
CA LYS A 483 -20.64 4.28 -0.31
C LYS A 483 -21.39 5.49 0.21
N TYR A 484 -20.71 6.32 1.02
CA TYR A 484 -21.25 7.61 1.47
C TYR A 484 -21.79 8.48 0.33
N GLU A 485 -21.10 8.46 -0.82
CA GLU A 485 -21.51 9.22 -2.02
C GLU A 485 -22.84 8.75 -2.63
N GLU A 486 -23.28 7.52 -2.38
CA GLU A 486 -24.54 6.97 -2.88
C GLU A 486 -25.74 7.48 -2.07
N VAL A 487 -25.51 7.78 -0.78
CA VAL A 487 -26.54 8.32 0.11
C VAL A 487 -26.53 9.86 0.17
N ALA A 488 -25.34 10.47 0.21
CA ALA A 488 -25.16 11.90 0.40
C ALA A 488 -24.89 12.68 -0.90
N GLY A 489 -24.66 12.00 -2.02
CA GLY A 489 -24.29 12.63 -3.30
C GLY A 489 -22.80 12.99 -3.41
N LYS A 490 -22.42 13.71 -4.48
CA LYS A 490 -21.03 14.05 -4.82
C LYS A 490 -20.80 15.53 -5.11
N GLY A 491 -19.58 16.00 -4.85
CA GLY A 491 -19.12 17.33 -5.24
C GLY A 491 -19.95 18.45 -4.61
N LYS A 492 -20.30 19.47 -5.39
CA LYS A 492 -21.08 20.63 -4.89
C LYS A 492 -22.51 20.29 -4.45
N ASN A 493 -23.04 19.15 -4.88
CA ASN A 493 -24.38 18.69 -4.52
C ASN A 493 -24.34 17.67 -3.37
N GLN A 494 -23.16 17.39 -2.81
CA GLN A 494 -23.04 16.53 -1.65
C GLN A 494 -23.68 17.23 -0.44
N VAL A 495 -24.60 16.55 0.23
CA VAL A 495 -25.22 17.03 1.46
C VAL A 495 -24.52 16.43 2.68
N THR A 496 -24.70 17.06 3.84
CA THR A 496 -24.31 16.50 5.13
C THR A 496 -25.34 15.45 5.57
N PHE A 497 -24.95 14.51 6.44
CA PHE A 497 -25.79 13.35 6.76
C PHE A 497 -27.14 13.70 7.39
N ASP A 498 -27.24 14.87 8.03
CA ASP A 498 -28.50 15.42 8.58
C ASP A 498 -29.57 15.72 7.52
N TYR A 499 -29.23 15.72 6.22
CA TYR A 499 -30.19 15.88 5.13
C TYR A 499 -30.41 14.60 4.31
N VAL A 500 -29.81 13.48 4.72
CA VAL A 500 -30.03 12.19 4.04
C VAL A 500 -31.38 11.62 4.48
N SER A 501 -32.21 11.17 3.53
CA SER A 501 -33.51 10.56 3.86
C SER A 501 -33.33 9.31 4.73
N LEU A 502 -34.20 9.10 5.73
CA LEU A 502 -34.09 7.96 6.66
C LEU A 502 -34.03 6.58 5.99
N ASP A 503 -34.76 6.37 4.88
CA ASP A 503 -34.72 5.10 4.14
C ASP A 503 -33.32 4.77 3.61
N LYS A 504 -32.58 5.80 3.16
CA LYS A 504 -31.20 5.65 2.69
C LYS A 504 -30.20 5.62 3.83
N ALA A 505 -30.44 6.42 4.86
CA ALA A 505 -29.58 6.47 6.05
C ALA A 505 -29.59 5.13 6.78
N LEU A 506 -30.75 4.46 6.86
CA LEU A 506 -30.89 3.18 7.54
C LEU A 506 -29.93 2.12 6.99
N ASP A 507 -29.98 1.85 5.69
CA ASP A 507 -29.22 0.75 5.10
C ASP A 507 -27.71 1.01 5.18
N TYR A 508 -27.28 2.24 4.88
CA TYR A 508 -25.87 2.65 4.99
C TYR A 508 -25.35 2.53 6.43
N ALA A 509 -26.03 3.20 7.36
CA ALA A 509 -25.55 3.34 8.73
C ALA A 509 -25.64 2.01 9.52
N ALA A 510 -26.70 1.23 9.31
CA ALA A 510 -26.84 -0.07 9.95
C ALA A 510 -25.88 -1.14 9.40
N GLU A 511 -25.50 -1.03 8.11
CA GLU A 511 -24.49 -1.89 7.51
C GLU A 511 -23.12 -1.68 8.14
N ASP A 512 -22.68 -0.43 8.36
CA ASP A 512 -21.38 -0.10 8.94
C ASP A 512 -21.17 -0.75 10.32
N ALA A 513 -22.17 -0.69 11.20
CA ALA A 513 -22.12 -1.35 12.51
C ALA A 513 -22.09 -2.88 12.41
N GLU A 514 -22.84 -3.49 11.48
CA GLU A 514 -22.88 -4.95 11.29
C GLU A 514 -21.57 -5.48 10.69
N ILE A 515 -21.06 -4.82 9.65
CA ILE A 515 -19.78 -5.16 9.02
C ILE A 515 -18.64 -4.98 10.02
N THR A 516 -18.68 -3.95 10.85
CA THR A 516 -17.71 -3.76 11.94
C THR A 516 -17.72 -4.94 12.93
N LEU A 517 -18.89 -5.42 13.35
CA LEU A 517 -18.99 -6.61 14.22
C LEU A 517 -18.40 -7.86 13.54
N ARG A 518 -18.67 -8.01 12.24
CA ARG A 518 -18.18 -9.11 11.41
C ARG A 518 -16.66 -9.09 11.30
N LEU A 519 -16.07 -7.93 11.02
CA LEU A 519 -14.62 -7.73 11.00
C LEU A 519 -14.00 -8.05 12.36
N HIS A 520 -14.60 -7.62 13.47
CA HIS A 520 -14.12 -7.97 14.80
C HIS A 520 -14.12 -9.48 15.04
N THR A 521 -15.19 -10.17 14.65
CA THR A 521 -15.31 -11.63 14.77
C THR A 521 -14.19 -12.37 14.01
N ILE A 522 -13.73 -11.82 12.89
CA ILE A 522 -12.64 -12.38 12.07
C ILE A 522 -11.26 -12.01 12.65
N LEU A 523 -11.05 -10.73 12.98
CA LEU A 523 -9.73 -10.18 13.30
C LEU A 523 -9.34 -10.44 14.76
N LYS A 524 -10.26 -10.31 15.72
CA LYS A 524 -9.94 -10.42 17.15
C LYS A 524 -9.30 -11.77 17.51
N PRO A 525 -9.79 -12.93 17.04
CA PRO A 525 -9.18 -14.23 17.34
C PRO A 525 -7.76 -14.40 16.77
N ARG A 526 -7.42 -13.68 15.68
CA ARG A 526 -6.08 -13.75 15.07
C ARG A 526 -5.01 -13.20 16.00
N LEU A 527 -5.32 -12.25 16.89
CA LEU A 527 -4.33 -11.66 17.81
C LEU A 527 -3.58 -12.72 18.62
N ALA A 528 -4.29 -13.70 19.17
CA ALA A 528 -3.69 -14.78 19.96
C ALA A 528 -2.85 -15.71 19.07
N ARG A 529 -3.40 -16.12 17.91
CA ARG A 529 -2.75 -17.03 16.96
C ARG A 529 -1.44 -16.43 16.40
N GLU A 530 -1.44 -15.13 16.14
CA GLU A 530 -0.31 -14.42 15.56
C GLU A 530 0.61 -13.74 16.61
N LYS A 531 0.35 -13.97 17.91
CA LYS A 531 1.09 -13.40 19.05
C LYS A 531 1.10 -11.87 19.09
N MET A 532 0.03 -11.24 18.62
CA MET A 532 -0.14 -9.78 18.56
C MET A 532 -0.96 -9.20 19.73
N VAL A 533 -1.38 -10.04 20.68
CA VAL A 533 -2.19 -9.63 21.86
C VAL A 533 -1.54 -8.46 22.61
N THR A 534 -0.24 -8.52 22.90
CA THR A 534 0.45 -7.47 23.66
C THR A 534 0.38 -6.12 22.96
N VAL A 535 0.62 -6.08 21.64
CA VAL A 535 0.61 -4.84 20.85
C VAL A 535 -0.77 -4.22 20.85
N TYR A 536 -1.82 -5.01 20.62
CA TYR A 536 -3.17 -4.48 20.59
C TYR A 536 -3.69 -4.10 21.98
N GLU A 537 -3.66 -5.03 22.94
CA GLU A 537 -4.29 -4.87 24.25
C GLU A 537 -3.57 -3.89 25.18
N GLN A 538 -2.23 -3.79 25.09
CA GLN A 538 -1.43 -2.97 26.01
C GLN A 538 -0.92 -1.67 25.39
N ILE A 539 -0.99 -1.52 24.06
CA ILE A 539 -0.44 -0.35 23.35
C ILE A 539 -1.53 0.39 22.57
N GLU A 540 -2.17 -0.26 21.60
CA GLU A 540 -3.12 0.45 20.71
C GLU A 540 -4.49 0.69 21.35
N ARG A 541 -5.14 -0.33 21.91
CA ARG A 541 -6.50 -0.21 22.47
C ARG A 541 -6.59 0.84 23.59
N PRO A 542 -5.68 0.88 24.58
CA PRO A 542 -5.75 1.88 25.65
C PRO A 542 -5.58 3.32 25.16
N LEU A 543 -5.02 3.53 23.97
CA LEU A 543 -4.79 4.86 23.42
C LEU A 543 -6.02 5.50 22.79
N ILE A 544 -7.02 4.72 22.39
CA ILE A 544 -8.26 5.25 21.77
C ILE A 544 -8.82 6.44 22.57
N PRO A 545 -9.16 6.30 23.88
CA PRO A 545 -9.68 7.41 24.66
C PRO A 545 -8.63 8.48 24.97
N VAL A 546 -7.34 8.14 25.00
CA VAL A 546 -6.26 9.12 25.29
C VAL A 546 -6.11 10.10 24.14
N ILE A 547 -5.97 9.58 22.92
CA ILE A 547 -5.84 10.38 21.71
C ILE A 547 -7.13 11.16 21.47
N ALA A 548 -8.29 10.53 21.62
CA ALA A 548 -9.58 11.21 21.50
C ALA A 548 -9.69 12.43 22.41
N LYS A 549 -9.29 12.30 23.70
CA LYS A 549 -9.26 13.41 24.66
C LYS A 549 -8.25 14.50 24.26
N MET A 550 -7.03 14.12 23.86
CA MET A 550 -6.03 15.09 23.38
C MET A 550 -6.56 15.95 22.23
N GLU A 551 -7.19 15.33 21.24
CA GLU A 551 -7.81 16.01 20.11
C GLU A 551 -8.98 16.92 20.54
N MET A 552 -9.79 16.48 21.51
CA MET A 552 -10.89 17.27 22.05
C MET A 552 -10.42 18.50 22.84
N GLU A 553 -9.32 18.40 23.59
CA GLU A 553 -8.71 19.54 24.30
C GLU A 553 -8.09 20.53 23.31
N GLY A 554 -7.32 20.03 22.33
CA GLY A 554 -6.59 20.86 21.38
C GLY A 554 -5.53 21.76 22.01
N ILE A 555 -4.79 22.50 21.20
CA ILE A 555 -3.76 23.44 21.66
C ILE A 555 -4.16 24.90 21.39
N LYS A 556 -3.96 25.79 22.37
CA LYS A 556 -4.26 27.22 22.23
C LYS A 556 -3.17 27.89 21.41
N VAL A 557 -3.60 28.78 20.53
CA VAL A 557 -2.71 29.51 19.61
C VAL A 557 -3.08 30.99 19.62
N ASP A 558 -2.08 31.86 19.71
CA ASP A 558 -2.27 33.31 19.66
C ASP A 558 -2.36 33.79 18.19
N PRO A 559 -3.56 34.23 17.72
CA PRO A 559 -3.73 34.70 16.35
C PRO A 559 -2.98 36.01 16.07
N ALA A 560 -2.70 36.83 17.09
CA ALA A 560 -1.97 38.09 16.91
C ALA A 560 -0.49 37.82 16.60
N ILE A 561 0.13 36.84 17.27
CA ILE A 561 1.50 36.41 16.97
C ILE A 561 1.57 35.88 15.53
N LEU A 562 0.67 34.96 15.15
CA LEU A 562 0.65 34.41 13.79
C LEU A 562 0.45 35.48 12.71
N LYS A 563 -0.45 36.44 12.94
CA LYS A 563 -0.70 37.54 12.00
C LYS A 563 0.51 38.45 11.84
N ASN A 564 1.18 38.79 12.94
CA ASN A 564 2.40 39.60 12.90
C ASN A 564 3.53 38.88 12.15
N MET A 565 3.70 37.58 12.40
CA MET A 565 4.67 36.76 11.67
C MET A 565 4.35 36.65 10.18
N SER A 566 3.08 36.44 9.81
CA SER A 566 2.65 36.39 8.40
C SER A 566 3.01 37.68 7.65
N ASN A 567 2.82 38.84 8.29
CA ASN A 567 3.19 40.14 7.73
C ASN A 567 4.72 40.32 7.63
N GLU A 568 5.48 39.88 8.63
CA GLU A 568 6.96 39.90 8.59
C GLU A 568 7.49 39.04 7.45
N PHE A 569 6.99 37.81 7.32
CA PHE A 569 7.36 36.89 6.25
C PHE A 569 6.96 37.43 4.88
N ALA A 570 5.76 38.00 4.75
CA ALA A 570 5.32 38.63 3.50
C ALA A 570 6.31 39.72 3.05
N LYS A 571 6.78 40.56 3.98
CA LYS A 571 7.74 41.61 3.68
C LYS A 571 9.09 41.02 3.22
N LYS A 572 9.65 40.07 3.97
CA LYS A 572 10.92 39.40 3.61
C LYS A 572 10.84 38.68 2.26
N ILE A 573 9.71 38.03 1.96
CA ILE A 573 9.45 37.35 0.69
C ILE A 573 9.51 38.35 -0.48
N VAL A 574 8.88 39.52 -0.34
CA VAL A 574 8.93 40.57 -1.38
C VAL A 574 10.34 41.13 -1.55
N ASP A 575 11.06 41.36 -0.44
CA ASP A 575 12.43 41.86 -0.49
C ASP A 575 13.37 40.84 -1.17
N LEU A 576 13.28 39.55 -0.81
CA LEU A 576 14.03 38.46 -1.45
C LEU A 576 13.67 38.29 -2.93
N GLU A 577 12.39 38.38 -3.28
CA GLU A 577 11.96 38.28 -4.67
C GLU A 577 12.58 39.39 -5.53
N LYS A 578 12.65 40.61 -4.99
CA LYS A 578 13.31 41.73 -5.66
C LYS A 578 14.82 41.47 -5.83
N GLU A 579 15.51 41.00 -4.80
CA GLU A 579 16.93 40.65 -4.89
C GLU A 579 17.20 39.52 -5.90
N ILE A 580 16.33 38.50 -5.94
CA ILE A 580 16.40 37.40 -6.91
C ILE A 580 16.20 37.93 -8.35
N HIS A 581 15.24 38.83 -8.57
CA HIS A 581 15.02 39.44 -9.89
C HIS A 581 16.17 40.34 -10.32
N GLU A 582 16.79 41.06 -9.38
CA GLU A 582 17.98 41.88 -9.65
C GLU A 582 19.18 41.02 -10.06
N GLU A 583 19.41 39.88 -9.40
CA GLU A 583 20.48 38.94 -9.76
C GLU A 583 20.21 38.17 -11.07
N ALA A 584 18.94 37.83 -11.35
CA ALA A 584 18.53 37.19 -12.60
C ALA A 584 18.54 38.16 -13.80
N GLY A 585 18.45 39.47 -13.56
CA GLY A 585 18.43 40.51 -14.59
C GLY A 585 17.05 40.77 -15.20
N HIS A 586 16.01 40.02 -14.82
CA HIS A 586 14.61 40.30 -15.17
C HIS A 586 13.63 39.67 -14.16
N PRO A 587 12.38 40.16 -14.11
CA PRO A 587 11.34 39.54 -13.28
C PRO A 587 10.90 38.17 -13.82
N PHE A 588 10.69 37.22 -12.92
CA PHE A 588 10.07 35.91 -13.20
C PHE A 588 9.35 35.38 -11.95
N ASN A 589 8.54 34.33 -12.10
CA ASN A 589 7.82 33.73 -10.99
C ASN A 589 8.75 32.79 -10.19
N VAL A 590 9.22 33.24 -9.03
CA VAL A 590 10.07 32.47 -8.10
C VAL A 590 9.33 31.25 -7.50
N ALA A 591 8.00 31.24 -7.52
CA ALA A 591 7.22 30.08 -7.11
C ALA A 591 7.25 28.94 -8.16
N SER A 592 7.67 29.20 -9.40
CA SER A 592 7.65 28.24 -10.51
C SER A 592 8.99 27.49 -10.61
N PRO A 593 9.05 26.18 -10.28
CA PRO A 593 10.28 25.39 -10.39
C PRO A 593 10.85 25.38 -11.82
N LYS A 594 9.96 25.47 -12.82
CA LYS A 594 10.33 25.51 -14.24
C LYS A 594 11.06 26.80 -14.59
N GLN A 595 10.51 27.95 -14.19
CA GLN A 595 11.15 29.25 -14.48
C GLN A 595 12.46 29.41 -13.71
N ILE A 596 12.52 28.98 -12.45
CA ILE A 596 13.81 28.93 -11.72
C ILE A 596 14.83 28.08 -12.49
N GLY A 597 14.42 26.90 -12.96
CA GLY A 597 15.32 26.01 -13.70
C GLY A 597 15.80 26.63 -15.01
N GLU A 598 14.94 27.31 -15.76
CA GLU A 598 15.30 28.02 -16.98
C GLU A 598 16.30 29.15 -16.68
N VAL A 599 16.04 29.99 -15.69
CA VAL A 599 16.92 31.12 -15.31
C VAL A 599 18.27 30.61 -14.82
N LEU A 600 18.32 29.69 -13.85
CA LEU A 600 19.58 29.23 -13.26
C LEU A 600 20.46 28.49 -14.28
N PHE A 601 19.88 27.58 -15.07
CA PHE A 601 20.66 26.64 -15.87
C PHE A 601 20.79 27.02 -17.34
N ASN A 602 19.78 27.66 -17.95
CA ASN A 602 19.86 28.08 -19.36
C ASN A 602 20.42 29.50 -19.48
N GLU A 603 19.92 30.44 -18.68
CA GLU A 603 20.25 31.86 -18.84
C GLU A 603 21.54 32.24 -18.11
N MET A 604 21.64 31.89 -16.82
CA MET A 604 22.84 32.14 -16.02
C MET A 604 23.95 31.11 -16.26
N GLY A 605 23.62 29.98 -16.88
CA GLY A 605 24.59 28.94 -17.24
C GLY A 605 25.24 28.23 -16.05
N ILE A 606 24.56 28.17 -14.90
CA ILE A 606 25.09 27.50 -13.70
C ILE A 606 25.24 25.99 -13.97
N GLU A 607 26.42 25.45 -13.71
CA GLU A 607 26.68 24.01 -13.88
C GLU A 607 26.11 23.20 -12.71
N GLY A 608 25.69 21.94 -12.95
CA GLY A 608 25.20 21.03 -11.91
C GLY A 608 23.69 20.78 -11.90
N GLY A 609 22.94 21.38 -12.83
CA GLY A 609 21.53 21.07 -13.06
C GLY A 609 21.29 19.65 -13.56
N LYS A 610 20.16 19.05 -13.17
CA LYS A 610 19.72 17.74 -13.66
C LYS A 610 18.33 17.84 -14.30
N LYS A 611 18.12 17.28 -15.48
CA LYS A 611 16.79 17.24 -16.10
C LYS A 611 15.92 16.11 -15.52
N THR A 612 14.65 16.41 -15.33
CA THR A 612 13.60 15.46 -14.94
C THR A 612 13.18 14.59 -16.13
N LYS A 613 12.35 13.57 -15.89
CA LYS A 613 11.82 12.70 -16.97
C LYS A 613 11.00 13.47 -18.01
N THR A 614 10.43 14.63 -17.65
CA THR A 614 9.66 15.50 -18.55
C THR A 614 10.54 16.45 -19.37
N GLY A 615 11.85 16.48 -19.12
CA GLY A 615 12.82 17.33 -19.82
C GLY A 615 13.08 18.68 -19.16
N ASP A 616 12.28 19.07 -18.16
CA ASP A 616 12.48 20.30 -17.38
C ASP A 616 13.65 20.15 -16.40
N TRP A 617 14.31 21.26 -16.05
CA TRP A 617 15.35 21.27 -15.03
C TRP A 617 14.79 21.02 -13.63
N SER A 618 15.44 20.14 -12.88
CA SER A 618 15.12 19.86 -11.49
C SER A 618 15.70 20.93 -10.59
N THR A 619 14.84 21.53 -9.77
CA THR A 619 15.21 22.50 -8.72
C THR A 619 14.87 21.95 -7.34
N SER A 620 15.09 20.66 -7.11
CA SER A 620 14.89 20.03 -5.79
C SER A 620 15.82 20.64 -4.73
N ALA A 621 15.42 20.56 -3.45
CA ALA A 621 16.23 21.07 -2.33
C ALA A 621 17.68 20.58 -2.40
N ASP A 622 17.91 19.28 -2.56
CA ASP A 622 19.26 18.68 -2.68
C ASP A 622 20.13 19.28 -3.80
N ILE A 623 19.54 19.73 -4.92
CA ILE A 623 20.29 20.32 -6.03
C ILE A 623 20.63 21.76 -5.67
N LEU A 624 19.64 22.51 -5.20
CA LEU A 624 19.84 23.90 -4.83
C LEU A 624 20.81 24.03 -3.64
N GLU A 625 20.74 23.17 -2.63
CA GLU A 625 21.67 23.16 -1.50
C GLU A 625 23.11 22.89 -1.95
N LYS A 626 23.33 21.96 -2.88
CA LYS A 626 24.66 21.71 -3.45
C LYS A 626 25.20 22.93 -4.20
N LEU A 627 24.35 23.63 -4.93
CA LEU A 627 24.72 24.85 -5.64
C LEU A 627 24.97 26.02 -4.67
N ALA A 628 24.19 26.12 -3.60
CA ALA A 628 24.43 27.08 -2.52
C ALA A 628 25.83 26.87 -1.90
N THR A 629 26.22 25.62 -1.61
CA THR A 629 27.57 25.31 -1.11
C THR A 629 28.69 25.66 -2.09
N GLN A 630 28.40 25.75 -3.40
CA GLN A 630 29.34 26.21 -4.41
C GLN A 630 29.47 27.74 -4.48
N GLY A 631 28.66 28.47 -3.69
CA GLY A 631 28.72 29.93 -3.55
C GLY A 631 27.82 30.71 -4.50
N TYR A 632 26.80 30.08 -5.11
CA TYR A 632 25.84 30.79 -5.96
C TYR A 632 24.81 31.55 -5.12
N GLY A 633 25.03 32.86 -4.93
CA GLY A 633 24.19 33.73 -4.08
C GLY A 633 22.70 33.74 -4.43
N ILE A 634 22.34 33.70 -5.72
CA ILE A 634 20.92 33.63 -6.15
C ILE A 634 20.23 32.36 -5.62
N VAL A 635 20.97 31.25 -5.50
CA VAL A 635 20.42 29.97 -5.06
C VAL A 635 20.15 29.97 -3.56
N GLU A 636 21.02 30.59 -2.77
CA GLU A 636 20.81 30.79 -1.33
C GLU A 636 19.52 31.59 -1.08
N LYS A 637 19.33 32.69 -1.82
CA LYS A 637 18.12 33.51 -1.73
C LYS A 637 16.86 32.75 -2.15
N ILE A 638 16.93 31.94 -3.21
CA ILE A 638 15.80 31.10 -3.65
C ILE A 638 15.43 30.07 -2.57
N LEU A 639 16.42 29.44 -1.93
CA LEU A 639 16.18 28.50 -0.83
C LEU A 639 15.51 29.19 0.36
N GLU A 640 16.00 30.36 0.75
CA GLU A 640 15.41 31.18 1.82
C GLU A 640 13.97 31.61 1.47
N TRP A 641 13.75 32.09 0.25
CA TRP A 641 12.42 32.49 -0.25
C TRP A 641 11.43 31.32 -0.19
N ARG A 642 11.85 30.11 -0.60
CA ARG A 642 11.01 28.90 -0.53
C ARG A 642 10.70 28.50 0.90
N GLN A 643 11.68 28.59 1.79
CA GLN A 643 11.51 28.29 3.20
C GLN A 643 10.49 29.25 3.82
N LEU A 644 10.66 30.57 3.66
CA LEU A 644 9.73 31.57 4.19
C LEU A 644 8.34 31.46 3.57
N SER A 645 8.24 31.25 2.25
CA SER A 645 6.97 31.06 1.56
C SER A 645 6.21 29.84 2.07
N LYS A 646 6.92 28.73 2.31
CA LYS A 646 6.33 27.54 2.95
C LYS A 646 5.92 27.82 4.39
N LEU A 647 6.77 28.50 5.18
CA LEU A 647 6.45 28.81 6.57
C LEU A 647 5.19 29.68 6.69
N LYS A 648 5.06 30.66 5.79
CA LYS A 648 3.90 31.53 5.70
C LYS A 648 2.63 30.77 5.30
N SER A 649 2.66 30.05 4.18
CA SER A 649 1.46 29.39 3.65
C SER A 649 1.03 28.20 4.51
N THR A 650 1.98 27.40 5.00
CA THR A 650 1.69 26.13 5.68
C THR A 650 1.41 26.32 7.17
N TYR A 651 2.01 27.32 7.81
CA TYR A 651 1.84 27.51 9.26
C TYR A 651 1.17 28.84 9.58
N THR A 652 1.72 30.00 9.20
CA THR A 652 1.14 31.26 9.72
C THR A 652 -0.29 31.50 9.20
N ASP A 653 -0.54 31.33 7.91
CA ASP A 653 -1.85 31.58 7.32
C ASP A 653 -2.81 30.42 7.59
N ALA A 654 -2.39 29.19 7.30
CA ALA A 654 -3.24 28.02 7.49
C ALA A 654 -3.62 27.79 8.97
N LEU A 655 -2.69 27.98 9.94
CA LEU A 655 -3.04 27.78 11.36
C LEU A 655 -4.10 28.77 11.82
N GLN A 656 -4.11 30.01 11.32
CA GLN A 656 -5.17 30.98 11.65
C GLN A 656 -6.55 30.49 11.21
N GLU A 657 -6.66 29.89 10.03
CA GLU A 657 -7.92 29.32 9.52
C GLU A 657 -8.35 28.04 10.26
N GLN A 658 -7.40 27.36 10.90
CA GLN A 658 -7.65 26.13 11.67
C GLN A 658 -8.08 26.37 13.12
N ILE A 659 -8.02 27.60 13.62
CA ILE A 659 -8.52 27.93 14.96
C ILE A 659 -10.03 27.70 15.00
N ASN A 660 -10.48 26.82 15.89
CA ASN A 660 -11.89 26.59 16.11
C ASN A 660 -12.50 27.80 16.84
N PRO A 661 -13.50 28.51 16.27
CA PRO A 661 -14.07 29.70 16.89
C PRO A 661 -14.77 29.43 18.24
N ALA A 662 -15.24 28.20 18.47
CA ALA A 662 -15.95 27.84 19.69
C ALA A 662 -15.00 27.64 20.89
N THR A 663 -13.78 27.13 20.64
CA THR A 663 -12.81 26.81 21.69
C THR A 663 -11.65 27.79 21.74
N GLY A 664 -11.38 28.51 20.64
CA GLY A 664 -10.15 29.31 20.47
C GLY A 664 -8.88 28.48 20.34
N ARG A 665 -9.02 27.17 20.04
CA ARG A 665 -7.92 26.19 20.00
C ARG A 665 -7.85 25.51 18.63
N ILE A 666 -6.70 24.94 18.33
CA ILE A 666 -6.48 24.09 17.15
C ILE A 666 -6.61 22.63 17.58
N HIS A 667 -7.45 21.88 16.85
CA HIS A 667 -7.73 20.46 17.11
C HIS A 667 -7.16 19.63 15.96
N THR A 668 -5.90 19.23 16.09
CA THR A 668 -5.26 18.34 15.10
C THR A 668 -5.89 16.95 15.15
N SER A 669 -5.85 16.22 14.04
CA SER A 669 -6.25 14.82 13.97
C SER A 669 -5.02 13.92 13.98
N PHE A 670 -4.88 13.11 15.02
CA PHE A 670 -3.88 12.06 15.13
C PHE A 670 -4.36 10.77 14.46
N HIS A 671 -3.53 10.25 13.58
CA HIS A 671 -3.72 8.96 12.92
C HIS A 671 -2.94 7.89 13.67
N MET A 672 -3.67 6.91 14.20
CA MET A 672 -3.09 5.77 14.91
C MET A 672 -2.60 4.66 13.97
N THR A 673 -3.07 4.67 12.72
CA THR A 673 -2.69 3.75 11.64
C THR A 673 -1.96 4.51 10.51
N GLY A 674 -1.28 3.77 9.63
CA GLY A 674 -0.71 4.30 8.38
C GLY A 674 0.81 4.43 8.34
N THR A 675 1.48 4.64 9.47
CA THR A 675 2.96 4.54 9.51
C THR A 675 3.37 3.07 9.64
N SER A 676 4.46 2.62 9.02
CA SER A 676 4.91 1.22 9.18
C SER A 676 5.48 0.95 10.58
N THR A 677 6.00 1.99 11.25
CA THR A 677 6.67 1.87 12.55
C THR A 677 5.73 1.99 13.74
N GLY A 678 4.45 2.31 13.58
CA GLY A 678 3.54 2.52 14.71
C GLY A 678 3.60 3.93 15.31
N ARG A 679 4.37 4.85 14.74
CA ARG A 679 4.33 6.28 15.13
C ARG A 679 2.97 6.89 14.80
N LEU A 680 2.49 7.78 15.65
CA LEU A 680 1.35 8.62 15.33
C LEU A 680 1.73 9.54 14.15
N ALA A 681 0.78 9.81 13.27
CA ALA A 681 0.87 10.92 12.31
C ALA A 681 -0.19 11.97 12.67
N SER A 682 -0.06 13.18 12.15
CA SER A 682 -0.96 14.30 12.43
C SER A 682 -1.40 14.98 11.12
N SER A 683 -2.68 15.32 11.02
CA SER A 683 -3.25 16.13 9.94
C SER A 683 -4.20 17.19 10.47
N ASP A 684 -4.55 18.15 9.60
CA ASP A 684 -5.58 19.16 9.84
C ASP A 684 -5.45 19.94 11.18
N PRO A 685 -4.31 20.60 11.45
CA PRO A 685 -3.06 20.68 10.66
C PRO A 685 -2.02 19.63 11.10
N ASN A 686 -1.01 19.37 10.26
CA ASN A 686 0.12 18.50 10.63
C ASN A 686 1.10 19.24 11.56
N LEU A 687 0.94 19.02 12.87
CA LEU A 687 1.77 19.65 13.90
C LEU A 687 3.13 18.96 14.10
N GLN A 688 3.32 17.75 13.57
CA GLN A 688 4.61 17.05 13.66
C GLN A 688 5.70 17.67 12.79
N ASN A 689 5.32 18.36 11.72
CA ASN A 689 6.29 18.91 10.77
C ASN A 689 6.77 20.33 11.10
N ILE A 690 6.38 20.91 12.24
CA ILE A 690 6.80 22.27 12.61
C ILE A 690 8.32 22.28 12.87
N PRO A 691 9.12 23.06 12.10
CA PRO A 691 10.58 23.00 12.21
C PRO A 691 11.10 23.42 13.59
N ILE A 692 12.06 22.65 14.11
CA ILE A 692 12.63 22.82 15.46
C ILE A 692 13.93 23.61 15.45
N ARG A 693 14.76 23.40 14.41
CA ARG A 693 16.16 23.86 14.38
C ARG A 693 16.36 25.24 13.77
N THR A 694 15.35 25.77 13.08
CA THR A 694 15.44 27.06 12.40
C THR A 694 14.84 28.15 13.28
N GLU A 695 15.44 29.33 13.28
CA GLU A 695 14.94 30.48 14.06
C GLU A 695 13.48 30.79 13.72
N GLU A 696 13.13 30.79 12.42
CA GLU A 696 11.76 31.06 11.98
C GLU A 696 10.78 29.94 12.35
N GLY A 697 11.23 28.68 12.43
CA GLY A 697 10.42 27.56 12.92
C GLY A 697 10.15 27.67 14.42
N ARG A 698 11.17 28.05 15.19
CA ARG A 698 11.05 28.38 16.62
C ARG A 698 10.09 29.53 16.89
N LYS A 699 10.13 30.59 16.07
CA LYS A 699 9.14 31.68 16.17
C LYS A 699 7.71 31.17 16.00
N ILE A 700 7.45 30.22 15.10
CA ILE A 700 6.08 29.66 14.95
C ILE A 700 5.64 28.97 16.26
N ARG A 701 6.55 28.27 16.95
CA ARG A 701 6.26 27.63 18.24
C ARG A 701 5.92 28.63 19.35
N THR A 702 6.39 29.89 19.27
CA THR A 702 5.99 30.94 20.22
C THR A 702 4.50 31.30 20.16
N ALA A 703 3.84 31.03 19.02
CA ALA A 703 2.41 31.26 18.88
C ALA A 703 1.56 30.21 19.61
N PHE A 704 2.10 29.04 19.92
CA PHE A 704 1.40 28.01 20.69
C PHE A 704 1.60 28.31 22.17
N ILE A 705 0.52 28.65 22.86
CA ILE A 705 0.56 29.19 24.23
C ILE A 705 -0.28 28.35 25.18
N ALA A 706 0.01 28.47 26.48
CA ALA A 706 -0.86 27.94 27.53
C ALA A 706 -2.11 28.79 27.73
N ASP A 707 -3.13 28.23 28.37
CA ASP A 707 -4.26 29.01 28.88
C ASP A 707 -3.87 29.94 30.06
N GLU A 708 -4.78 30.83 30.46
CA GLU A 708 -4.56 31.68 31.63
C GLU A 708 -4.32 30.84 32.90
N ASP A 709 -3.38 31.28 33.75
CA ASP A 709 -2.92 30.59 34.97
C ASP A 709 -2.33 29.17 34.75
N CYS A 710 -2.04 28.82 33.49
CA CYS A 710 -1.40 27.58 33.09
C CYS A 710 -0.02 27.83 32.44
N LEU A 711 0.79 26.78 32.40
CA LEU A 711 2.04 26.70 31.65
C LEU A 711 2.00 25.47 30.74
N LEU A 712 2.75 25.54 29.63
CA LEU A 712 3.05 24.37 28.83
C LEU A 712 4.22 23.64 29.48
N LEU A 713 4.08 22.33 29.63
CA LEU A 713 5.12 21.41 30.07
C LEU A 713 5.45 20.50 28.88
N SER A 714 6.68 20.57 28.41
CA SER A 714 7.22 19.64 27.41
C SER A 714 8.10 18.60 28.11
N VAL A 715 7.90 17.32 27.77
CA VAL A 715 8.75 16.23 28.25
C VAL A 715 9.18 15.35 27.07
N ASP A 716 10.49 15.28 26.82
CA ASP A 716 11.10 14.56 25.68
C ASP A 716 12.00 13.42 26.15
N TYR A 717 12.03 12.31 25.41
CA TYR A 717 12.94 11.21 25.73
C TYR A 717 14.37 11.49 25.24
N SER A 718 15.31 11.57 26.18
CA SER A 718 16.72 11.80 25.88
C SER A 718 17.38 10.58 25.23
N GLN A 719 17.62 10.68 23.91
CA GLN A 719 18.41 9.74 23.12
C GLN A 719 17.83 8.30 23.11
N VAL A 720 16.50 8.17 23.14
CA VAL A 720 15.82 6.87 23.22
C VAL A 720 16.27 5.87 22.15
N GLU A 721 16.48 6.32 20.92
CA GLU A 721 16.85 5.41 19.82
C GLU A 721 18.24 4.79 20.00
N LEU A 722 19.19 5.51 20.61
CA LEU A 722 20.52 5.00 20.90
C LEU A 722 20.51 4.03 22.09
N ARG A 723 19.68 4.30 23.09
CA ARG A 723 19.41 3.37 24.20
C ARG A 723 18.78 2.08 23.69
N LEU A 724 17.84 2.19 22.75
CA LEU A 724 17.20 1.05 22.08
C LEU A 724 18.17 0.27 21.20
N ALA A 725 19.07 0.93 20.47
CA ALA A 725 20.10 0.24 19.70
C ALA A 725 21.01 -0.59 20.61
N ALA A 726 21.45 -0.02 21.75
CA ALA A 726 22.22 -0.76 22.75
C ALA A 726 21.44 -1.94 23.35
N ALA A 727 20.15 -1.75 23.63
CA ALA A 727 19.28 -2.77 24.20
C ALA A 727 19.01 -3.93 23.23
N LEU A 728 18.51 -3.62 22.02
CA LEU A 728 18.09 -4.61 21.03
C LEU A 728 19.26 -5.34 20.37
N ALA A 729 20.38 -4.65 20.14
CA ALA A 729 21.59 -5.30 19.63
C ALA A 729 22.38 -6.04 20.74
N GLY A 730 22.02 -5.87 22.01
CA GLY A 730 22.67 -6.59 23.11
C GLY A 730 24.09 -6.10 23.46
N VAL A 731 24.39 -4.81 23.23
CA VAL A 731 25.75 -4.26 23.40
C VAL A 731 26.03 -3.89 24.85
N GLU A 732 26.57 -4.81 25.64
CA GLU A 732 26.78 -4.62 27.09
C GLU A 732 27.64 -3.38 27.44
N ALA A 733 28.65 -3.05 26.62
CA ALA A 733 29.48 -1.87 26.83
C ALA A 733 28.67 -0.56 26.75
N LEU A 734 27.73 -0.46 25.80
CA LEU A 734 26.87 0.71 25.66
C LEU A 734 25.78 0.73 26.74
N LYS A 735 25.21 -0.43 27.09
CA LYS A 735 24.25 -0.53 28.21
C LYS A 735 24.88 -0.07 29.53
N GLN A 736 26.12 -0.46 29.80
CA GLN A 736 26.85 -0.05 30.99
C GLN A 736 27.17 1.45 30.97
N ALA A 737 27.60 1.99 29.83
CA ALA A 737 27.85 3.44 29.68
C ALA A 737 26.62 4.29 30.00
N PHE A 738 25.43 3.85 29.56
CA PHE A 738 24.17 4.52 29.90
C PHE A 738 23.81 4.40 31.39
N LYS A 739 24.09 3.26 32.04
CA LYS A 739 23.88 3.09 33.49
C LYS A 739 24.81 3.97 34.33
N ASP A 740 26.03 4.16 33.85
CA ASP A 740 27.06 4.97 34.52
C ASP A 740 26.93 6.48 34.22
N GLY A 741 25.96 6.88 33.38
CA GLY A 741 25.76 8.29 32.99
C GLY A 741 26.88 8.86 32.12
N VAL A 742 27.62 8.00 31.41
CA VAL A 742 28.73 8.40 30.54
C VAL A 742 28.19 8.98 29.24
N ASP A 743 28.75 10.11 28.79
CA ASP A 743 28.43 10.65 27.46
C ASP A 743 28.89 9.70 26.36
N ILE A 744 27.90 9.04 25.75
CA ILE A 744 28.07 8.02 24.74
C ILE A 744 28.78 8.53 23.48
N HIS A 745 28.58 9.80 23.12
CA HIS A 745 29.25 10.38 21.95
C HIS A 745 30.73 10.58 22.22
N THR A 746 31.07 11.02 23.44
CA THR A 746 32.45 11.15 23.90
C THR A 746 33.12 9.78 24.01
N LEU A 747 32.41 8.78 24.52
CA LEU A 747 32.89 7.40 24.57
C LEU A 747 33.15 6.83 23.15
N THR A 748 32.21 7.02 22.22
CA THR A 748 32.40 6.61 20.83
C THR A 748 33.56 7.34 20.18
N ALA A 749 33.70 8.65 20.40
CA ALA A 749 34.82 9.42 19.87
C ALA A 749 36.15 8.84 20.37
N SER A 750 36.21 8.54 21.67
CA SER A 750 37.39 7.96 22.30
C SER A 750 37.79 6.63 21.67
N GLN A 751 36.82 5.77 21.35
CA GLN A 751 37.05 4.45 20.78
C GLN A 751 37.29 4.44 19.28
N VAL A 752 36.67 5.36 18.51
CA VAL A 752 36.79 5.41 17.05
C VAL A 752 38.04 6.19 16.62
N PHE A 753 38.40 7.24 17.36
CA PHE A 753 39.53 8.11 17.06
C PHE A 753 40.75 7.87 17.96
N ASP A 754 40.76 6.77 18.72
CA ASP A 754 41.84 6.39 19.65
C ASP A 754 42.34 7.54 20.54
N THR A 755 41.40 8.34 21.05
CA THR A 755 41.67 9.52 21.89
C THR A 755 41.17 9.26 23.31
N PRO A 756 41.94 9.49 24.38
CA PRO A 756 41.42 9.37 25.75
C PRO A 756 40.14 10.20 25.98
N VAL A 757 39.17 9.69 26.76
CA VAL A 757 37.84 10.33 26.97
C VAL A 757 37.97 11.78 27.46
N ASP A 758 38.95 12.07 28.29
CA ASP A 758 39.27 13.40 28.83
C ASP A 758 39.92 14.35 27.81
N GLN A 759 40.36 13.85 26.66
CA GLN A 759 41.01 14.59 25.58
C GLN A 759 40.14 14.71 24.31
N VAL A 760 38.92 14.19 24.35
CA VAL A 760 37.97 14.31 23.23
C VAL A 760 37.55 15.77 23.07
N SER A 761 37.89 16.35 21.92
CA SER A 761 37.49 17.72 21.59
C SER A 761 35.99 17.80 21.26
N PRO A 762 35.35 18.98 21.39
CA PRO A 762 33.96 19.19 20.97
C PRO A 762 33.71 18.80 19.50
N GLU A 763 34.72 18.99 18.65
CA GLU A 763 34.65 18.62 17.23
C GLU A 763 34.64 17.10 17.05
N LEU A 764 35.54 16.37 17.73
CA LEU A 764 35.55 14.90 17.70
C LEU A 764 34.25 14.32 18.26
N ARG A 765 33.70 14.91 19.32
CA ARG A 765 32.39 14.55 19.86
C ARG A 765 31.27 14.76 18.84
N ARG A 766 31.29 15.88 18.10
CA ARG A 766 30.30 16.17 17.05
C ARG A 766 30.38 15.14 15.91
N GLN A 767 31.59 14.79 15.47
CA GLN A 767 31.81 13.76 14.47
C GLN A 767 31.31 12.40 14.96
N ALA A 768 31.64 12.00 16.20
CA ALA A 768 31.17 10.75 16.79
C ALA A 768 29.65 10.70 16.98
N LYS A 769 29.00 11.85 17.22
CA LYS A 769 27.54 11.94 17.21
C LYS A 769 26.97 11.60 15.84
N ALA A 770 27.51 12.19 14.77
CA ALA A 770 27.10 11.86 13.40
C ALA A 770 27.38 10.39 13.04
N VAL A 771 28.49 9.82 13.51
CA VAL A 771 28.82 8.39 13.37
C VAL A 771 27.80 7.50 14.08
N ASN A 772 27.49 7.76 15.36
CA ASN A 772 26.53 6.96 16.13
C ASN A 772 25.16 6.92 15.47
N PHE A 773 24.58 8.09 15.18
CA PHE A 773 23.29 8.15 14.51
C PHE A 773 23.38 7.56 13.10
N GLY A 774 24.40 7.92 12.32
CA GLY A 774 24.58 7.42 10.98
C GLY A 774 24.62 5.89 10.90
N ILE A 775 25.46 5.23 11.71
CA ILE A 775 25.66 3.78 11.65
C ILE A 775 24.42 3.03 12.12
N ILE A 776 23.80 3.48 13.21
CA ILE A 776 22.55 2.88 13.71
C ILE A 776 21.44 2.98 12.66
N TYR A 777 21.45 4.04 11.84
CA TYR A 777 20.49 4.19 10.74
C TYR A 777 20.89 3.54 9.42
N GLY A 778 21.97 2.75 9.40
CA GLY A 778 22.47 2.09 8.20
C GLY A 778 22.94 3.07 7.11
N ILE A 779 23.49 4.24 7.49
CA ILE A 779 24.05 5.19 6.53
C ILE A 779 25.20 4.55 5.75
N SER A 780 25.32 4.89 4.46
CA SER A 780 26.48 4.48 3.67
C SER A 780 27.68 5.37 3.98
N GLY A 781 28.90 4.90 3.69
CA GLY A 781 30.11 5.73 3.82
C GLY A 781 30.04 7.03 3.02
N TRP A 782 29.36 7.05 1.88
CA TRP A 782 29.12 8.27 1.11
C TRP A 782 28.22 9.27 1.85
N GLY A 783 27.13 8.78 2.47
CA GLY A 783 26.23 9.63 3.25
C GLY A 783 26.89 10.18 4.51
N LEU A 784 27.69 9.36 5.19
CA LEU A 784 28.44 9.79 6.38
C LEU A 784 29.54 10.81 6.01
N ALA A 785 30.22 10.61 4.89
CA ALA A 785 31.22 11.56 4.37
C ALA A 785 30.63 12.96 4.17
N GLN A 786 29.42 13.06 3.59
CA GLN A 786 28.74 14.33 3.38
C GLN A 786 28.40 15.04 4.70
N GLN A 787 28.01 14.29 5.75
CA GLN A 787 27.71 14.87 7.07
C GLN A 787 28.96 15.31 7.83
N LEU A 788 30.07 14.58 7.68
CA LEU A 788 31.33 14.85 8.36
C LEU A 788 32.23 15.84 7.61
N GLY A 789 31.95 16.10 6.32
CA GLY A 789 32.82 16.91 5.47
C GLY A 789 34.17 16.25 5.17
N VAL A 790 34.21 14.92 5.13
CA VAL A 790 35.43 14.10 4.90
C VAL A 790 35.30 13.33 3.60
N GLU A 791 36.40 12.72 3.14
CA GLU A 791 36.38 11.88 1.93
C GLU A 791 35.65 10.53 2.17
N PRO A 792 34.95 9.96 1.16
CA PRO A 792 34.21 8.71 1.31
C PRO A 792 35.03 7.52 1.83
N TYR A 793 36.33 7.46 1.56
CA TYR A 793 37.18 6.38 2.07
C TYR A 793 37.41 6.50 3.59
N GLU A 794 37.52 7.72 4.13
CA GLU A 794 37.70 7.99 5.57
C GLU A 794 36.43 7.66 6.34
N ALA A 795 35.27 8.07 5.82
CA ALA A 795 33.99 7.73 6.41
C ALA A 795 33.75 6.21 6.46
N ASN A 796 34.15 5.47 5.42
CA ASN A 796 34.08 4.00 5.44
C ASN A 796 35.05 3.38 6.47
N ASP A 797 36.22 3.98 6.70
CA ASP A 797 37.15 3.54 7.74
C ASP A 797 36.56 3.73 9.15
N PHE A 798 35.91 4.88 9.40
CA PHE A 798 35.19 5.13 10.66
C PHE A 798 34.09 4.10 10.91
N ILE A 799 33.29 3.77 9.89
CA ILE A 799 32.24 2.74 10.00
C ILE A 799 32.85 1.39 10.34
N LYS A 800 33.93 0.99 9.67
CA LYS A 800 34.61 -0.29 9.93
C LYS A 800 35.17 -0.37 11.35
N LYS A 801 35.84 0.68 11.83
CA LYS A 801 36.38 0.74 13.20
C LYS A 801 35.28 0.64 14.24
N TYR A 802 34.16 1.34 14.02
CA TYR A 802 33.00 1.30 14.91
C TYR A 802 32.38 -0.10 14.97
N LEU A 803 32.08 -0.72 13.81
CA LEU A 803 31.48 -2.06 13.77
C LEU A 803 32.43 -3.15 14.28
N ALA A 804 33.74 -3.00 14.07
CA ALA A 804 34.74 -3.90 14.65
C ALA A 804 34.77 -3.82 16.20
N LYS A 805 34.41 -2.66 16.76
CA LYS A 805 34.33 -2.47 18.21
C LYS A 805 33.00 -2.96 18.81
N PHE A 806 31.92 -2.82 18.05
CA PHE A 806 30.55 -3.18 18.43
C PHE A 806 29.98 -4.23 17.46
N ASN A 807 30.56 -5.43 17.47
CA ASN A 807 30.21 -6.50 16.52
C ASN A 807 28.74 -6.93 16.64
N GLU A 808 28.16 -6.80 17.83
CA GLU A 808 26.76 -7.13 18.11
C GLU A 808 25.79 -6.22 17.32
N ILE A 809 26.18 -4.96 17.06
CA ILE A 809 25.40 -4.06 16.19
C ILE A 809 25.42 -4.57 14.75
N GLN A 810 26.57 -5.06 14.28
CA GLN A 810 26.66 -5.62 12.92
C GLN A 810 25.78 -6.87 12.79
N THR A 811 25.80 -7.77 13.77
CA THR A 811 24.93 -8.95 13.80
C THR A 811 23.45 -8.54 13.77
N PHE A 812 23.05 -7.61 14.64
CA PHE A 812 21.68 -7.08 14.65
C PHE A 812 21.25 -6.52 13.28
N MET A 813 22.13 -5.77 12.60
CA MET A 813 21.83 -5.19 11.28
C MET A 813 21.62 -6.27 10.21
N GLU A 814 22.41 -7.35 10.21
CA GLU A 814 22.25 -8.44 9.24
C GLU A 814 21.02 -9.30 9.56
N ASP A 815 20.80 -9.65 10.82
CA ASP A 815 19.64 -10.43 11.27
C ASP A 815 18.33 -9.72 10.86
N LYS A 816 18.25 -8.40 11.01
CA LYS A 816 17.05 -7.63 10.60
C LYS A 816 16.86 -7.55 9.09
N LYS A 817 17.93 -7.55 8.30
CA LYS A 817 17.82 -7.64 6.84
C LYS A 817 17.32 -9.03 6.43
N GLU A 818 17.79 -10.09 7.09
CA GLU A 818 17.35 -11.46 6.83
C GLU A 818 15.88 -11.68 7.22
N GLU A 819 15.49 -11.26 8.43
CA GLU A 819 14.10 -11.28 8.91
C GLU A 819 13.16 -10.57 7.91
N ALA A 820 13.57 -9.39 7.42
CA ALA A 820 12.81 -8.64 6.43
C ALA A 820 12.70 -9.37 5.08
N ARG A 821 13.76 -10.04 4.61
CA ARG A 821 13.75 -10.77 3.33
C ARG A 821 12.86 -12.00 3.38
N GLU A 822 12.87 -12.71 4.51
CA GLU A 822 12.08 -13.92 4.74
C GLU A 822 10.59 -13.60 4.91
N HIS A 823 10.26 -12.63 5.77
CA HIS A 823 8.87 -12.38 6.18
C HIS A 823 8.22 -11.17 5.48
N GLY A 824 9.00 -10.28 4.87
CA GLY A 824 8.50 -9.00 4.32
C GLY A 824 8.28 -7.91 5.38
N TYR A 825 8.55 -8.20 6.65
CA TYR A 825 8.45 -7.26 7.78
C TYR A 825 9.51 -7.58 8.83
N VAL A 826 9.73 -6.65 9.77
CA VAL A 826 10.57 -6.85 10.96
C VAL A 826 9.78 -6.54 12.21
N LYS A 827 10.09 -7.20 13.33
CA LYS A 827 9.36 -6.99 14.60
C LYS A 827 10.04 -6.01 15.56
N THR A 828 9.23 -5.22 16.27
CA THR A 828 9.65 -4.42 17.44
C THR A 828 9.85 -5.30 18.68
N LEU A 829 10.36 -4.72 19.77
CA LEU A 829 10.50 -5.42 21.06
C LEU A 829 9.20 -6.04 21.57
N TYR A 830 8.07 -5.37 21.32
CA TYR A 830 6.74 -5.82 21.77
C TYR A 830 6.01 -6.70 20.74
N GLY A 831 6.64 -6.96 19.60
CA GLY A 831 6.13 -7.85 18.56
C GLY A 831 5.45 -7.17 17.38
N ARG A 832 5.31 -5.84 17.36
CA ARG A 832 4.67 -5.12 16.24
C ARG A 832 5.38 -5.44 14.93
N LYS A 833 4.62 -5.78 13.89
CA LYS A 833 5.13 -5.99 12.53
C LYS A 833 5.33 -4.65 11.83
N CYS A 834 6.57 -4.33 11.47
CA CYS A 834 6.92 -3.19 10.63
C CYS A 834 7.16 -3.67 9.19
N THR A 835 6.19 -3.49 8.31
CA THR A 835 6.27 -3.92 6.89
C THR A 835 7.41 -3.21 6.15
N ILE A 836 8.25 -3.98 5.45
CA ILE A 836 9.37 -3.49 4.65
C ILE A 836 9.11 -3.76 3.16
N LYS A 837 8.51 -2.77 2.49
CA LYS A 837 8.24 -2.85 1.05
C LYS A 837 9.56 -2.86 0.27
N ASN A 838 9.62 -3.63 -0.82
CA ASN A 838 10.74 -3.70 -1.76
C ASN A 838 12.05 -4.34 -1.23
N ILE A 839 12.03 -5.06 -0.11
CA ILE A 839 13.22 -5.75 0.41
C ILE A 839 13.84 -6.76 -0.57
N ASN A 840 13.01 -7.37 -1.42
CA ASN A 840 13.42 -8.33 -2.46
C ASN A 840 13.48 -7.71 -3.88
N ASN A 841 13.57 -6.38 -3.99
CA ASN A 841 13.59 -5.70 -5.29
C ASN A 841 14.91 -5.94 -6.04
N LYS A 842 14.82 -6.16 -7.36
CA LYS A 842 15.99 -6.40 -8.23
C LYS A 842 16.87 -5.15 -8.43
N ILE A 843 16.33 -3.95 -8.23
CA ILE A 843 17.06 -2.69 -8.38
C ILE A 843 17.88 -2.44 -7.10
N PRO A 844 19.24 -2.42 -7.17
CA PRO A 844 20.09 -2.32 -5.98
C PRO A 844 19.80 -1.09 -5.11
N ALA A 845 19.55 0.07 -5.72
CA ALA A 845 19.26 1.30 -4.99
C ALA A 845 17.95 1.22 -4.18
N ILE A 846 16.91 0.57 -4.72
CA ILE A 846 15.63 0.38 -4.03
C ILE A 846 15.80 -0.64 -2.89
N LYS A 847 16.50 -1.75 -3.18
CA LYS A 847 16.81 -2.77 -2.18
C LYS A 847 17.61 -2.21 -1.00
N GLN A 848 18.67 -1.45 -1.25
CA GLN A 848 19.46 -0.78 -0.20
C GLN A 848 18.63 0.23 0.61
N GLY A 849 17.65 0.88 -0.03
CA GLY A 849 16.67 1.71 0.68
C GLY A 849 15.83 0.89 1.67
N ALA A 850 15.30 -0.26 1.22
CA ALA A 850 14.51 -1.17 2.05
C ALA A 850 15.34 -1.83 3.17
N GLU A 851 16.60 -2.20 2.91
CA GLU A 851 17.51 -2.75 3.92
C GLU A 851 17.79 -1.73 5.05
N ARG A 852 17.94 -0.44 4.72
CA ARG A 852 18.05 0.62 5.74
C ARG A 852 16.76 0.75 6.55
N GLN A 853 15.59 0.64 5.90
CA GLN A 853 14.31 0.65 6.61
C GLN A 853 14.17 -0.55 7.56
N ALA A 854 14.63 -1.74 7.16
CA ALA A 854 14.59 -2.95 7.99
C ALA A 854 15.41 -2.80 9.29
N ILE A 855 16.53 -2.09 9.25
CA ILE A 855 17.36 -1.82 10.44
C ILE A 855 16.71 -0.77 11.34
N ASN A 856 16.11 0.26 10.76
CA ASN A 856 15.61 1.43 11.51
C ASN A 856 14.23 1.18 12.11
N ALA A 857 13.37 0.44 11.42
CA ALA A 857 11.98 0.26 11.80
C ALA A 857 11.78 -0.40 13.18
N PRO A 858 12.57 -1.41 13.61
CA PRO A 858 12.47 -1.97 14.95
C PRO A 858 12.82 -0.96 16.04
N LEU A 859 13.80 -0.09 15.81
CA LEU A 859 14.24 0.94 16.76
C LEU A 859 13.16 2.02 16.90
N GLN A 860 12.76 2.60 15.77
CA GLN A 860 11.73 3.65 15.73
C GLN A 860 10.38 3.14 16.21
N GLY A 861 10.03 1.90 15.88
CA GLY A 861 8.77 1.30 16.29
C GLY A 861 8.75 0.92 17.77
N THR A 862 9.88 0.47 18.33
CA THR A 862 9.99 0.25 19.77
C THR A 862 9.91 1.58 20.54
N ALA A 863 10.52 2.65 20.03
CA ALA A 863 10.37 3.99 20.62
C ALA A 863 8.91 4.45 20.60
N ALA A 864 8.22 4.27 19.47
CA ALA A 864 6.80 4.57 19.35
C ALA A 864 5.96 3.75 20.35
N ASP A 865 6.23 2.45 20.47
CA ASP A 865 5.54 1.56 21.41
C ASP A 865 5.74 2.01 22.88
N ILE A 866 6.96 2.42 23.24
CA ILE A 866 7.29 2.96 24.58
C ILE A 866 6.50 4.24 24.85
N MET A 867 6.53 5.19 23.89
CA MET A 867 5.79 6.45 23.99
C MET A 867 4.28 6.20 24.16
N LYS A 868 3.71 5.34 23.31
CA LYS A 868 2.30 4.95 23.35
C LYS A 868 1.90 4.33 24.69
N LYS A 869 2.76 3.48 25.27
CA LYS A 869 2.54 2.93 26.62
C LYS A 869 2.59 4.00 27.71
N ALA A 870 3.46 5.01 27.58
CA ALA A 870 3.57 6.09 28.56
C ALA A 870 2.30 6.94 28.53
N MET A 871 1.85 7.29 27.33
CA MET A 871 0.59 7.98 27.08
C MET A 871 -0.61 7.21 27.65
N ALA A 872 -0.69 5.89 27.46
CA ALA A 872 -1.77 5.05 27.98
C ALA A 872 -1.83 5.02 29.52
N ARG A 873 -0.68 5.14 30.22
CA ARG A 873 -0.62 5.15 31.69
C ARG A 873 -0.90 6.53 32.30
N MET A 874 -0.64 7.59 31.54
CA MET A 874 -0.66 8.96 32.04
C MET A 874 -2.00 9.42 32.64
N PRO A 875 -3.17 9.18 32.02
CA PRO A 875 -4.44 9.68 32.56
C PRO A 875 -4.74 9.12 33.95
N LYS A 876 -4.46 7.83 34.17
CA LYS A 876 -4.65 7.19 35.47
C LYS A 876 -3.66 7.76 36.50
N ALA A 877 -2.39 7.91 36.12
CA ALA A 877 -1.37 8.47 37.01
C ALA A 877 -1.72 9.90 37.46
N LEU A 878 -2.12 10.77 36.53
CA LEU A 878 -2.56 12.14 36.82
C LEU A 878 -3.78 12.16 37.75
N LYS A 879 -4.78 11.31 37.46
CA LYS A 879 -6.00 11.18 38.28
C LYS A 879 -5.69 10.70 39.69
N ASP A 880 -4.88 9.66 39.85
CA ASP A 880 -4.51 9.08 41.14
C ASP A 880 -3.69 10.08 41.98
N ALA A 881 -2.88 10.92 41.33
CA ALA A 881 -2.14 12.01 41.97
C ALA A 881 -2.99 13.28 42.25
N GLY A 882 -4.24 13.33 41.77
CA GLY A 882 -5.12 14.49 41.89
C GLY A 882 -4.64 15.72 41.12
N LEU A 883 -3.93 15.50 40.01
CA LEU A 883 -3.40 16.55 39.14
C LEU A 883 -4.35 16.82 37.97
N SER A 884 -4.48 18.09 37.61
CA SER A 884 -5.43 18.59 36.60
C SER A 884 -4.78 18.80 35.22
N ALA A 885 -3.53 18.38 35.06
CA ALA A 885 -2.78 18.52 33.81
C ALA A 885 -3.48 17.84 32.63
N LYS A 886 -3.44 18.49 31.48
CA LYS A 886 -4.04 18.01 30.23
C LYS A 886 -2.95 17.65 29.24
N MET A 887 -2.98 16.43 28.72
CA MET A 887 -2.10 16.04 27.61
C MET A 887 -2.67 16.63 26.31
N LEU A 888 -1.85 17.37 25.57
CA LEU A 888 -2.30 18.11 24.39
C LEU A 888 -1.77 17.50 23.08
N LEU A 889 -0.46 17.29 22.99
CA LEU A 889 0.19 16.88 21.76
C LEU A 889 1.25 15.80 22.00
N GLN A 890 1.48 15.00 20.95
CA GLN A 890 2.59 14.08 20.82
C GLN A 890 3.35 14.44 19.54
N VAL A 891 4.61 14.84 19.67
CA VAL A 891 5.46 15.26 18.54
C VAL A 891 6.78 14.54 18.61
N HIS A 892 7.06 13.65 17.65
CA HIS A 892 8.27 12.82 17.65
C HIS A 892 8.42 11.95 18.93
N ASP A 893 9.30 12.33 19.85
CA ASP A 893 9.56 11.65 21.12
C ASP A 893 9.19 12.55 22.33
N GLU A 894 8.45 13.63 22.06
CA GLU A 894 8.00 14.68 22.98
C GLU A 894 6.51 14.55 23.31
N LEU A 895 6.15 14.74 24.58
CA LEU A 895 4.78 14.94 25.06
C LEU A 895 4.61 16.36 25.60
N ILE A 896 3.53 17.01 25.19
CA ILE A 896 3.22 18.39 25.58
C ILE A 896 1.94 18.38 26.41
N PHE A 897 2.01 19.02 27.57
CA PHE A 897 0.93 19.18 28.52
C PHE A 897 0.62 20.65 28.76
N GLU A 898 -0.62 20.93 29.13
CA GLU A 898 -1.03 22.20 29.73
C GLU A 898 -1.31 21.94 31.22
N VAL A 899 -0.64 22.69 32.08
CA VAL A 899 -0.56 22.40 33.51
C VAL A 899 -0.84 23.68 34.30
N PRO A 900 -1.73 23.66 35.31
CA PRO A 900 -1.87 24.79 36.22
C PRO A 900 -0.53 25.13 36.87
N GLU A 901 -0.18 26.42 36.95
CA GLU A 901 1.15 26.85 37.44
C GLU A 901 1.47 26.29 38.85
N ALA A 902 0.45 26.18 39.70
CA ALA A 902 0.57 25.62 41.06
C ALA A 902 0.88 24.11 41.11
N GLU A 903 0.64 23.38 40.01
CA GLU A 903 0.80 21.93 39.92
C GLU A 903 2.06 21.51 39.12
N LEU A 904 2.79 22.48 38.55
CA LEU A 904 3.87 22.23 37.59
C LEU A 904 4.94 21.25 38.10
N GLU A 905 5.53 21.52 39.26
CA GLU A 905 6.62 20.69 39.84
C GLU A 905 6.19 19.24 40.06
N LYS A 906 4.98 19.05 40.62
CA LYS A 906 4.43 17.72 40.89
C LYS A 906 4.11 16.98 39.59
N THR A 907 3.55 17.70 38.62
CA THR A 907 3.20 17.14 37.31
C THR A 907 4.46 16.76 36.54
N SER A 908 5.46 17.63 36.48
CA SER A 908 6.74 17.36 35.82
C SER A 908 7.42 16.11 36.40
N ALA A 909 7.52 16.02 37.73
CA ALA A 909 8.08 14.85 38.39
C ALA A 909 7.31 13.56 38.06
N LEU A 910 5.98 13.59 38.09
CA LEU A 910 5.15 12.41 37.80
C LEU A 910 5.25 11.98 36.33
N VAL A 911 5.18 12.93 35.39
CA VAL A 911 5.27 12.64 33.95
C VAL A 911 6.61 11.99 33.63
N LYS A 912 7.70 12.54 34.18
CA LYS A 912 9.04 11.95 34.07
C LYS A 912 9.07 10.53 34.63
N GLU A 913 8.58 10.33 35.86
CA GLU A 913 8.53 9.02 36.49
C GLU A 913 7.79 7.98 35.63
N VAL A 914 6.63 8.35 35.07
CA VAL A 914 5.85 7.47 34.20
C VAL A 914 6.62 7.14 32.92
N MET A 915 7.21 8.15 32.26
CA MET A 915 7.95 7.97 31.02
C MET A 915 9.21 7.12 31.21
N GLU A 916 9.99 7.35 32.26
CA GLU A 916 11.24 6.65 32.54
C GLU A 916 11.00 5.17 32.93
N ASN A 917 9.86 4.85 33.55
CA ASN A 917 9.55 3.51 34.09
C ASN A 917 8.51 2.73 33.27
N VAL A 918 8.14 3.19 32.08
CA VAL A 918 7.11 2.52 31.26
C VAL A 918 7.57 1.17 30.71
N ALA A 919 8.88 1.02 30.51
CA ALA A 919 9.51 -0.13 29.87
C ALA A 919 10.82 -0.49 30.59
N ASP A 920 11.08 -1.79 30.71
CA ASP A 920 12.38 -2.32 31.10
C ASP A 920 13.07 -2.89 29.86
N ILE A 921 14.09 -2.18 29.39
CA ILE A 921 14.93 -2.57 28.24
C ILE A 921 16.37 -2.90 28.67
N GLY A 922 16.62 -3.05 29.98
CA GLY A 922 17.95 -3.27 30.54
C GLY A 922 18.87 -2.04 30.52
N VAL A 923 18.37 -0.90 30.02
CA VAL A 923 19.01 0.42 29.99
C VAL A 923 18.01 1.43 30.57
N PRO A 924 18.42 2.32 31.50
CA PRO A 924 17.51 3.33 32.02
C PRO A 924 17.02 4.22 30.88
N LEU A 925 15.72 4.47 30.80
CA LEU A 925 15.17 5.56 30.00
C LEU A 925 15.36 6.86 30.79
N ASP A 926 15.51 7.97 30.07
CA ASP A 926 15.74 9.29 30.66
C ASP A 926 14.86 10.29 29.94
N ALA A 927 14.24 11.19 30.69
CA ALA A 927 13.32 12.18 30.18
C ALA A 927 13.71 13.60 30.65
N GLU A 928 13.78 14.52 29.71
CA GLU A 928 14.04 15.94 29.98
C GLU A 928 12.72 16.71 29.96
N ALA A 929 12.51 17.55 30.97
CA ALA A 929 11.30 18.34 31.11
C ALA A 929 11.64 19.83 31.07
N GLY A 930 10.94 20.58 30.24
CA GLY A 930 10.99 22.04 30.16
C GLY A 930 9.59 22.64 30.27
N SER A 931 9.49 23.89 30.70
CA SER A 931 8.20 24.54 30.91
C SER A 931 8.25 26.02 30.58
N GLY A 932 7.15 26.54 30.03
CA GLY A 932 7.07 27.95 29.64
C GLY A 932 5.65 28.37 29.29
N LYS A 933 5.47 29.65 28.94
CA LYS A 933 4.17 30.18 28.50
C LYS A 933 3.86 29.84 27.06
N SER A 934 4.88 29.53 26.27
CA SER A 934 4.77 29.07 24.90
C SER A 934 5.51 27.76 24.68
N TRP A 935 5.21 27.08 23.57
CA TRP A 935 5.87 25.83 23.22
C TRP A 935 7.37 26.03 22.97
N ASP A 936 7.80 27.17 22.40
CA ASP A 936 9.23 27.46 22.24
C ASP A 936 9.95 27.70 23.58
N GLU A 937 9.26 28.18 24.61
CA GLU A 937 9.87 28.35 25.94
C GLU A 937 9.93 27.03 26.73
N ALA A 938 8.95 26.15 26.51
CA ALA A 938 8.89 24.85 27.16
C ALA A 938 9.86 23.83 26.53
N HIS A 939 10.14 23.96 25.23
CA HIS A 939 11.07 23.13 24.47
C HIS A 939 12.50 23.67 24.56
#